data_AF-A0A7S4VGB9-F1
#
_entry.id   AF-A0A7S4VGB9-F1
#
_cell.length_a   1.000
_cell.length_b   1.000
_cell.length_c   1.000
_cell.angle_alpha   90.00
_cell.angle_beta   90.00
_cell.angle_gamma   90.00
#
_symmetry.space_group_name_H-M   'P 1'
#
loop_
_entity.id
_entity.type
_entity.pdbx_description
1 polymer ?
#
loop_
_entity_poly.entity_id
_entity_poly.type
_entity_poly.pdbx_seq_one_letter_code
_entity_poly.pdbx_strand_id
1 'polypeptide(L)'
;RVPLWLKRGGPAHRFCRFPIQLSVSHSTSAGDLWPMVGAPGTLAAWLPAAALALCLATPTSAGECPAGGGAECRADGAAAALRVNASRLWASVEAMAAIGGFKAPDGSHGVRREALTVADINARKLLDSWAAELGLKREVDGLGNTYYRRPGRRPHGGTLAFGSHLDSQPAGGRFDGTYGVLAGLELLRVLQDHGISTDLNLELVNWCNEEGSRFSPPMMGSGTVMGEIPVKAALETRARGQPGVTFGSELQRHGLSGKAPAGPLARNWVAYLEPHIEQGPMLEQKKVQVGVVLGGIGQRTFTVEVDGVAGHSGTVPHHLRRDALVCASDMVLRARDVGEAHGVLVTVGSLDVRPGSFNTIPDGVTFSVDMRSANPTDGAEAALREAFAGAAKRRGCGPPRVHRTKARPPVAFDSFLRGQLHQAAQSLGLKAPELWSGAGHDACYVQNRVPSAMIFVPCAGGISHNPAESALPEDLAAGADVLLNAVLRTMQELPGRQSAMREFYGRCTLDRRALAHRTCKDGCDVVFLGDSIMERMNGDDICRSNDPPGRRLDNQAFRATFARHGRSVILAGRSDETNHTLHLLDAALPALQHMPKAPKLYSLLIGTNNLGYGVRTVSSTLADIETIVARLRKAHPSATVLVHALLPRWDNPEFNRRNRELNRLLKDFVGAQAEKVEFLDCGEVFPELSAKQLMHDGLHPNVAGYTRWYEQCMRPVLERLVGPASASAELAA
;
A
#
# COMPACT_ATOMS: atom_id res chain seq x y z
N ARG A 1 35.38 -2.57 -19.90
CA ARG A 1 34.69 -1.54 -19.08
C ARG A 1 35.64 -0.34 -18.97
N VAL A 2 35.46 0.70 -19.78
CA VAL A 2 36.19 1.97 -19.64
C VAL A 2 35.14 3.05 -19.33
N PRO A 3 35.29 3.87 -18.28
CA PRO A 3 34.36 4.95 -17.99
C PRO A 3 34.68 6.16 -18.88
N LEU A 4 33.73 6.56 -19.72
CA LEU A 4 33.78 7.82 -20.46
C LEU A 4 33.00 8.89 -19.67
N TRP A 5 33.63 10.04 -19.45
CA TRP A 5 33.02 11.20 -18.79
C TRP A 5 32.73 12.26 -19.84
N LEU A 6 31.46 12.60 -20.07
CA LEU A 6 31.07 13.71 -20.94
C LEU A 6 30.78 14.96 -20.11
N LYS A 7 31.48 16.06 -20.43
CA LYS A 7 31.27 17.39 -19.85
C LYS A 7 30.20 18.13 -20.66
N ARG A 8 29.01 18.34 -20.09
CA ARG A 8 28.03 19.29 -20.64
C ARG A 8 28.36 20.70 -20.12
N GLY A 9 28.53 21.66 -21.02
CA GLY A 9 28.81 23.06 -20.69
C GLY A 9 27.58 23.76 -20.10
N GLY A 10 27.73 24.34 -18.92
CA GLY A 10 26.74 25.15 -18.19
C GLY A 10 27.13 25.26 -16.70
N PRO A 11 26.83 26.36 -16.00
CA PRO A 11 27.43 26.67 -14.69
C PRO A 11 26.69 25.97 -13.55
N ALA A 12 26.73 24.64 -13.51
CA ALA A 12 26.44 23.84 -12.31
C ALA A 12 26.95 22.40 -12.53
N HIS A 13 27.98 22.01 -11.79
CA HIS A 13 28.61 20.69 -11.91
C HIS A 13 27.68 19.57 -11.42
N ARG A 14 27.20 18.71 -12.34
CA ARG A 14 26.68 17.36 -12.04
C ARG A 14 27.27 16.36 -13.02
N PHE A 15 27.91 15.31 -12.51
CA PHE A 15 28.34 14.18 -13.34
C PHE A 15 27.29 13.07 -13.29
N CYS A 16 26.80 12.64 -14.46
CA CYS A 16 25.89 11.49 -14.57
C CYS A 16 26.67 10.25 -15.04
N ARG A 17 26.41 9.11 -14.40
CA ARG A 17 27.03 7.80 -14.71
C ARG A 17 25.99 6.95 -15.46
N PHE A 18 26.26 6.60 -16.71
CA PHE A 18 25.42 5.68 -17.49
C PHE A 18 26.14 4.34 -17.69
N PRO A 19 25.51 3.18 -17.44
CA PRO A 19 26.02 1.91 -17.90
C PRO A 19 25.56 1.66 -19.35
N ILE A 20 26.51 1.56 -20.27
CA ILE A 20 26.27 1.01 -21.62
C ILE A 20 26.90 -0.38 -21.65
N GLN A 21 26.11 -1.39 -22.01
CA GLN A 21 26.59 -2.73 -22.33
C GLN A 21 26.92 -2.77 -23.82
N LEU A 22 28.21 -2.86 -24.17
CA LEU A 22 28.65 -3.17 -25.53
C LEU A 22 28.92 -4.67 -25.61
N SER A 23 28.20 -5.38 -26.46
CA SER A 23 28.57 -6.73 -26.89
C SER A 23 29.62 -6.61 -27.99
N VAL A 24 30.76 -7.28 -27.81
CA VAL A 24 31.79 -7.40 -28.84
C VAL A 24 31.79 -8.84 -29.32
N SER A 25 31.31 -9.07 -30.54
CA SER A 25 31.48 -10.34 -31.25
C SER A 25 32.96 -10.50 -31.60
N HIS A 26 33.58 -11.59 -31.14
CA HIS A 26 34.96 -11.91 -31.49
C HIS A 26 35.04 -12.47 -32.91
N SER A 27 35.70 -11.75 -33.80
CA SER A 27 36.43 -12.36 -34.92
C SER A 27 37.69 -11.55 -35.22
N THR A 28 38.80 -12.29 -35.33
CA THR A 28 40.13 -11.97 -35.89
C THR A 28 41.17 -11.15 -35.10
N SER A 29 42.19 -11.90 -34.68
CA SER A 29 43.67 -11.68 -34.65
C SER A 29 44.31 -10.41 -34.08
N ALA A 30 45.31 -10.69 -33.23
CA ALA A 30 46.26 -9.78 -32.60
C ALA A 30 47.15 -9.01 -33.60
N GLY A 31 47.47 -7.76 -33.25
CA GLY A 31 48.48 -6.93 -33.92
C GLY A 31 48.50 -5.49 -33.39
N ASP A 32 49.51 -5.22 -32.56
CA ASP A 32 50.18 -3.93 -32.32
C ASP A 32 49.63 -2.85 -31.36
N LEU A 33 50.62 -2.28 -30.65
CA LEU A 33 50.59 -1.41 -29.49
C LEU A 33 50.44 0.10 -29.83
N TRP A 34 49.82 0.83 -28.89
CA TRP A 34 49.82 2.27 -28.53
C TRP A 34 51.05 3.16 -28.95
N PRO A 35 51.05 4.53 -28.78
CA PRO A 35 50.10 5.67 -29.02
C PRO A 35 50.57 6.69 -30.08
N MET A 36 49.70 7.61 -30.52
CA MET A 36 50.02 9.06 -30.50
C MET A 36 48.78 9.94 -30.28
N VAL A 37 49.00 11.01 -29.51
CA VAL A 37 48.09 12.07 -29.05
C VAL A 37 48.06 13.21 -30.07
N GLY A 38 46.90 13.84 -30.31
CA GLY A 38 46.86 15.20 -30.89
C GLY A 38 45.56 15.65 -31.58
N ALA A 39 44.69 16.34 -30.82
CA ALA A 39 43.91 17.57 -31.11
C ALA A 39 43.17 17.84 -32.47
N PRO A 40 42.16 18.75 -32.46
CA PRO A 40 40.94 18.65 -33.28
C PRO A 40 40.86 19.63 -34.46
N GLY A 41 40.05 19.30 -35.48
CA GLY A 41 39.69 20.28 -36.50
C GLY A 41 38.84 19.77 -37.68
N THR A 42 37.57 20.20 -37.68
CA THR A 42 36.77 20.65 -38.84
C THR A 42 36.33 19.71 -39.98
N LEU A 43 35.11 20.05 -40.47
CA LEU A 43 34.47 19.79 -41.77
C LEU A 43 33.73 18.45 -41.92
N ALA A 44 32.40 18.43 -41.93
CA ALA A 44 31.45 18.89 -42.95
C ALA A 44 31.19 17.84 -44.06
N ALA A 45 29.97 17.31 -44.00
CA ALA A 45 29.02 16.98 -45.07
C ALA A 45 29.53 16.32 -46.36
N TRP A 46 29.10 15.06 -46.65
CA TRP A 46 28.82 14.56 -48.01
C TRP A 46 27.77 13.41 -47.98
N LEU A 47 26.54 13.72 -48.45
CA LEU A 47 25.57 12.96 -49.29
C LEU A 47 25.18 11.46 -49.00
N PRO A 48 24.14 10.87 -49.66
CA PRO A 48 22.72 11.24 -49.80
C PRO A 48 21.74 10.04 -49.57
N ALA A 49 20.44 10.30 -49.78
CA ALA A 49 19.30 9.38 -49.67
C ALA A 49 19.16 8.33 -50.80
N ALA A 50 18.65 7.14 -50.46
CA ALA A 50 17.87 6.15 -51.26
C ALA A 50 17.87 4.81 -50.48
N ALA A 51 16.87 3.94 -50.41
CA ALA A 51 15.52 3.86 -50.94
C ALA A 51 14.74 2.81 -50.10
N LEU A 52 13.43 2.98 -50.07
CA LEU A 52 12.42 2.05 -49.54
C LEU A 52 12.27 0.83 -50.46
N ALA A 53 12.19 -0.40 -49.92
CA ALA A 53 11.55 -1.52 -50.61
C ALA A 53 11.06 -2.59 -49.62
N LEU A 54 9.73 -2.76 -49.59
CA LEU A 54 9.01 -3.94 -49.10
C LEU A 54 9.37 -5.16 -49.96
N CYS A 55 9.44 -6.35 -49.34
CA CYS A 55 9.03 -7.59 -50.00
C CYS A 55 8.45 -8.58 -48.97
N LEU A 56 7.20 -8.95 -49.22
CA LEU A 56 6.49 -10.09 -48.63
C LEU A 56 6.99 -11.39 -49.27
N ALA A 57 7.13 -12.46 -48.48
CA ALA A 57 7.03 -13.84 -48.98
C ALA A 57 6.56 -14.78 -47.85
N THR A 58 5.52 -15.55 -48.14
CA THR A 58 4.92 -16.63 -47.31
C THR A 58 5.45 -18.01 -47.81
N PRO A 59 4.99 -19.19 -47.35
CA PRO A 59 5.86 -20.22 -46.77
C PRO A 59 6.03 -21.48 -47.63
N THR A 60 7.20 -22.10 -47.58
CA THR A 60 7.47 -23.50 -48.00
C THR A 60 8.71 -23.95 -47.19
N SER A 61 8.93 -25.17 -46.73
CA SER A 61 8.33 -26.50 -46.88
C SER A 61 8.82 -27.35 -45.70
N ALA A 62 8.16 -28.49 -45.44
CA ALA A 62 8.58 -29.51 -44.49
C ALA A 62 10.02 -30.00 -44.71
N GLY A 63 10.74 -30.21 -43.60
CA GLY A 63 12.02 -30.91 -43.55
C GLY A 63 12.17 -31.57 -42.18
N GLU A 64 12.38 -32.89 -42.20
CA GLU A 64 12.51 -33.76 -41.03
C GLU A 64 13.71 -33.39 -40.14
N CYS A 65 13.53 -33.43 -38.82
CA CYS A 65 14.61 -33.32 -37.84
C CYS A 65 15.34 -34.66 -37.67
N PRO A 66 16.68 -34.71 -37.70
CA PRO A 66 17.41 -35.89 -37.22
C PRO A 66 17.43 -35.90 -35.69
N ALA A 67 17.20 -37.08 -35.13
CA ALA A 67 17.30 -37.37 -33.70
C ALA A 67 18.76 -37.34 -33.23
N GLY A 68 18.99 -36.76 -32.05
CA GLY A 68 20.19 -37.00 -31.25
C GLY A 68 21.14 -35.81 -31.15
N GLY A 69 21.15 -35.14 -30.00
CA GLY A 69 22.15 -34.14 -29.64
C GLY A 69 21.63 -33.16 -28.61
N GLY A 70 21.93 -33.40 -27.34
CA GLY A 70 21.64 -32.47 -26.25
C GLY A 70 22.37 -31.14 -26.47
N ALA A 71 21.63 -30.13 -26.90
CA ALA A 71 22.04 -28.74 -26.87
C ALA A 71 20.89 -27.96 -26.25
N GLU A 72 21.13 -27.40 -25.05
CA GLU A 72 20.25 -26.42 -24.43
C GLU A 72 20.09 -25.24 -25.39
N CYS A 73 18.96 -25.20 -26.10
CA CYS A 73 18.53 -24.02 -26.83
C CYS A 73 18.16 -22.94 -25.80
N ARG A 74 19.11 -22.05 -25.49
CA ARG A 74 18.77 -20.73 -24.96
C ARG A 74 18.10 -19.96 -26.09
N ALA A 75 16.78 -19.97 -26.08
CA ALA A 75 15.97 -19.10 -26.93
C ALA A 75 16.09 -17.66 -26.42
N ASP A 76 17.04 -16.90 -26.96
CA ASP A 76 16.95 -15.43 -27.00
C ASP A 76 15.91 -15.05 -28.06
N GLY A 77 14.65 -15.21 -27.70
CA GLY A 77 13.48 -14.75 -28.45
C GLY A 77 12.42 -14.35 -27.45
N ALA A 78 11.91 -13.12 -27.54
CA ALA A 78 10.82 -12.65 -26.69
C ALA A 78 9.65 -13.64 -26.79
N ALA A 79 9.41 -14.44 -25.75
CA ALA A 79 8.27 -15.33 -25.70
C ALA A 79 7.01 -14.50 -25.94
N ALA A 80 6.19 -14.89 -26.92
CA ALA A 80 4.97 -14.16 -27.26
C ALA A 80 4.10 -14.01 -26.00
N ALA A 81 3.66 -12.79 -25.71
CA ALA A 81 2.85 -12.50 -24.54
C ALA A 81 1.54 -13.31 -24.57
N LEU A 82 1.24 -13.98 -23.47
CA LEU A 82 0.09 -14.88 -23.37
C LEU A 82 -1.21 -14.08 -23.48
N ARG A 83 -2.25 -14.67 -24.08
CA ARG A 83 -3.54 -14.02 -24.31
C ARG A 83 -4.66 -14.76 -23.60
N VAL A 84 -5.63 -14.02 -23.07
CA VAL A 84 -6.86 -14.55 -22.51
C VAL A 84 -7.84 -14.98 -23.60
N ASN A 85 -8.80 -15.85 -23.26
CA ASN A 85 -9.90 -16.14 -24.16
C ASN A 85 -11.00 -15.08 -24.00
N ALA A 86 -10.96 -14.06 -24.87
CA ALA A 86 -11.88 -12.92 -24.82
C ALA A 86 -13.35 -13.34 -24.86
N SER A 87 -13.72 -14.30 -25.72
CA SER A 87 -15.10 -14.78 -25.82
C SER A 87 -15.57 -15.50 -24.57
N ARG A 88 -14.70 -16.29 -23.92
CA ARG A 88 -15.01 -16.98 -22.66
C ARG A 88 -15.12 -16.02 -21.48
N LEU A 89 -14.25 -15.00 -21.42
CA LEU A 89 -14.35 -13.93 -20.42
C LEU A 89 -15.68 -13.19 -20.58
N TRP A 90 -16.01 -12.76 -21.80
CA TRP A 90 -17.26 -12.08 -22.09
C TRP A 90 -18.49 -12.92 -21.74
N ALA A 91 -18.49 -14.20 -22.11
CA ALA A 91 -19.58 -15.12 -21.75
C ALA A 91 -19.75 -15.27 -20.23
N SER A 92 -18.63 -15.25 -19.48
CA SER A 92 -18.66 -15.29 -18.01
C SER A 92 -19.25 -14.00 -17.42
N VAL A 93 -18.92 -12.84 -18.01
CA VAL A 93 -19.49 -11.53 -17.62
C VAL A 93 -20.99 -11.52 -17.85
N GLU A 94 -21.46 -11.93 -19.04
CA GLU A 94 -22.90 -11.98 -19.36
C GLU A 94 -23.66 -12.95 -18.45
N ALA A 95 -23.10 -14.14 -18.19
CA ALA A 95 -23.70 -15.10 -17.27
C ALA A 95 -23.78 -14.56 -15.83
N MET A 96 -22.76 -13.84 -15.36
CA MET A 96 -22.75 -13.24 -14.03
C MET A 96 -23.70 -12.03 -13.95
N ALA A 97 -23.79 -11.22 -15.00
CA ALA A 97 -24.69 -10.07 -15.09
C ALA A 97 -26.17 -10.48 -15.08
N ALA A 98 -26.51 -11.67 -15.58
CA ALA A 98 -27.87 -12.20 -15.48
C ALA A 98 -28.33 -12.41 -14.01
N ILE A 99 -27.39 -12.63 -13.08
CA ILE A 99 -27.71 -12.81 -11.66
C ILE A 99 -27.90 -11.45 -11.00
N GLY A 100 -29.16 -11.11 -10.71
CA GLY A 100 -29.56 -9.78 -10.24
C GLY A 100 -29.74 -8.77 -11.38
N GLY A 101 -29.68 -9.23 -12.64
CA GLY A 101 -29.88 -8.38 -13.81
C GLY A 101 -31.29 -7.81 -13.88
N PHE A 102 -31.41 -6.54 -14.25
CA PHE A 102 -32.70 -5.87 -14.48
C PHE A 102 -32.61 -4.86 -15.61
N LYS A 103 -33.75 -4.52 -16.20
CA LYS A 103 -33.87 -3.47 -17.21
C LYS A 103 -34.35 -2.18 -16.53
N ALA A 104 -33.59 -1.11 -16.68
CA ALA A 104 -33.94 0.21 -16.17
C ALA A 104 -34.99 0.90 -17.06
N PRO A 105 -35.70 1.94 -16.56
CA PRO A 105 -36.74 2.64 -17.34
C PRO A 105 -36.26 3.26 -18.66
N ASP A 106 -34.99 3.67 -18.73
CA ASP A 106 -34.36 4.21 -19.94
C ASP A 106 -33.95 3.11 -20.96
N GLY A 107 -34.21 1.84 -20.62
CA GLY A 107 -33.91 0.69 -21.46
C GLY A 107 -32.53 0.07 -21.23
N SER A 108 -31.68 0.68 -20.39
CA SER A 108 -30.37 0.13 -20.04
C SER A 108 -30.47 -1.11 -19.14
N HIS A 109 -29.39 -1.88 -19.03
CA HIS A 109 -29.34 -3.16 -18.34
C HIS A 109 -28.35 -3.11 -17.19
N GLY A 110 -28.88 -3.06 -15.96
CA GLY A 110 -28.09 -2.98 -14.73
C GLY A 110 -28.10 -4.28 -13.93
N VAL A 111 -27.35 -4.27 -12.83
CA VAL A 111 -27.28 -5.35 -11.86
C VAL A 111 -27.65 -4.80 -10.49
N ARG A 112 -28.56 -5.50 -9.81
CA ARG A 112 -28.92 -5.28 -8.41
C ARG A 112 -28.53 -6.50 -7.60
N ARG A 113 -27.30 -6.48 -7.09
CA ARG A 113 -26.69 -7.58 -6.37
C ARG A 113 -25.97 -7.08 -5.13
N GLU A 114 -26.71 -6.38 -4.27
CA GLU A 114 -26.15 -5.90 -3.01
C GLU A 114 -25.65 -7.06 -2.13
N ALA A 115 -24.63 -6.80 -1.32
CA ALA A 115 -23.94 -7.81 -0.53
C ALA A 115 -24.89 -8.67 0.33
N LEU A 116 -24.62 -9.98 0.35
CA LEU A 116 -25.33 -11.00 1.13
C LEU A 116 -26.84 -11.11 0.82
N THR A 117 -27.30 -10.52 -0.28
CA THR A 117 -28.65 -10.79 -0.80
C THR A 117 -28.66 -12.15 -1.51
N VAL A 118 -29.84 -12.71 -1.78
CA VAL A 118 -29.95 -13.97 -2.54
C VAL A 118 -29.24 -13.88 -3.89
N ALA A 119 -29.26 -12.71 -4.55
CA ALA A 119 -28.53 -12.50 -5.80
C ALA A 119 -27.01 -12.62 -5.62
N ASP A 120 -26.43 -12.01 -4.58
CA ASP A 120 -25.00 -12.12 -4.27
C ASP A 120 -24.63 -13.59 -3.95
N ILE A 121 -25.44 -14.27 -3.15
CA ILE A 121 -25.21 -15.68 -2.84
C ILE A 121 -25.24 -16.56 -4.10
N ASN A 122 -26.15 -16.29 -5.05
CA ASN A 122 -26.20 -17.03 -6.31
C ASN A 122 -24.99 -16.73 -7.21
N ALA A 123 -24.50 -15.48 -7.25
CA ALA A 123 -23.28 -15.14 -7.99
C ALA A 123 -22.04 -15.81 -7.40
N ARG A 124 -21.92 -15.84 -6.07
CA ARG A 124 -20.86 -16.58 -5.36
C ARG A 124 -20.91 -18.08 -5.67
N LYS A 125 -22.11 -18.68 -5.70
CA LYS A 125 -22.28 -20.10 -6.08
C LYS A 125 -21.88 -20.36 -7.54
N LEU A 126 -22.16 -19.44 -8.46
CA LEU A 126 -21.72 -19.57 -9.85
C LEU A 126 -20.20 -19.47 -9.98
N LEU A 127 -19.58 -18.55 -9.24
CA LEU A 127 -18.11 -18.48 -9.16
C LEU A 127 -17.52 -19.76 -8.54
N ASP A 128 -18.15 -20.29 -7.48
CA ASP A 128 -17.75 -21.55 -6.84
C ASP A 128 -17.77 -22.72 -7.84
N SER A 129 -18.80 -22.81 -8.70
CA SER A 129 -18.87 -23.89 -9.68
C SER A 129 -17.77 -23.78 -10.74
N TRP A 130 -17.50 -22.57 -11.23
CA TRP A 130 -16.41 -22.35 -12.19
C TRP A 130 -15.02 -22.59 -11.58
N ALA A 131 -14.84 -22.26 -10.31
CA ALA A 131 -13.59 -22.57 -9.60
C ALA A 131 -13.43 -24.08 -9.39
N ALA A 132 -14.53 -24.80 -9.10
CA ALA A 132 -14.53 -26.26 -8.96
C ALA A 132 -14.20 -26.99 -10.27
N GLU A 133 -14.62 -26.46 -11.44
CA GLU A 133 -14.21 -26.96 -12.76
C GLU A 133 -12.70 -26.87 -13.00
N LEU A 134 -12.01 -25.94 -12.31
CA LEU A 134 -10.55 -25.81 -12.29
C LEU A 134 -9.88 -26.65 -11.20
N GLY A 135 -10.65 -27.46 -10.46
CA GLY A 135 -10.18 -28.23 -9.32
C GLY A 135 -9.78 -27.37 -8.11
N LEU A 136 -10.20 -26.10 -8.06
CA LEU A 136 -9.86 -25.18 -6.98
C LEU A 136 -10.84 -25.34 -5.82
N LYS A 137 -10.28 -25.39 -4.61
CA LYS A 137 -11.08 -25.46 -3.38
C LYS A 137 -11.47 -24.05 -2.94
N ARG A 138 -12.77 -23.87 -2.68
CA ARG A 138 -13.31 -22.68 -2.02
C ARG A 138 -12.90 -22.64 -0.55
N GLU A 139 -12.38 -21.49 -0.13
CA GLU A 139 -12.18 -21.14 1.28
C GLU A 139 -12.95 -19.85 1.61
N VAL A 140 -13.54 -19.76 2.81
CA VAL A 140 -14.28 -18.59 3.28
C VAL A 140 -13.83 -18.23 4.68
N ASP A 141 -13.54 -16.95 4.92
CA ASP A 141 -13.20 -16.45 6.25
C ASP A 141 -14.43 -16.03 7.07
N GLY A 142 -14.21 -15.52 8.28
CA GLY A 142 -15.29 -15.09 9.18
C GLY A 142 -16.06 -13.85 8.72
N LEU A 143 -15.69 -13.23 7.59
CA LEU A 143 -16.31 -12.03 7.03
C LEU A 143 -16.96 -12.29 5.66
N GLY A 144 -16.98 -13.54 5.21
CA GLY A 144 -17.54 -13.92 3.92
C GLY A 144 -16.63 -13.62 2.73
N ASN A 145 -15.39 -13.19 2.94
CA ASN A 145 -14.44 -13.12 1.82
C ASN A 145 -14.17 -14.53 1.33
N THR A 146 -14.15 -14.71 0.02
CA THR A 146 -13.99 -16.02 -0.60
C THR A 146 -12.68 -16.08 -1.37
N TYR A 147 -11.95 -17.18 -1.20
CA TYR A 147 -10.61 -17.38 -1.74
C TYR A 147 -10.55 -18.69 -2.53
N TYR A 148 -9.91 -18.66 -3.70
CA TYR A 148 -9.66 -19.83 -4.53
C TYR A 148 -8.17 -19.92 -4.86
N ARG A 149 -7.49 -20.84 -4.18
CA ARG A 149 -6.03 -20.99 -4.28
C ARG A 149 -5.65 -22.05 -5.31
N ARG A 150 -4.82 -21.66 -6.27
CA ARG A 150 -4.08 -22.56 -7.15
C ARG A 150 -2.63 -22.72 -6.62
N PRO A 151 -2.23 -23.92 -6.17
CA PRO A 151 -0.88 -24.15 -5.67
C PRO A 151 0.19 -23.93 -6.74
N GLY A 152 1.31 -23.31 -6.34
CA GLY A 152 2.52 -23.23 -7.18
C GLY A 152 3.50 -24.38 -6.91
N ARG A 153 4.58 -24.45 -7.69
CA ARG A 153 5.69 -25.39 -7.48
C ARG A 153 6.39 -25.21 -6.13
N ARG A 154 6.35 -24.00 -5.56
CA ARG A 154 6.89 -23.67 -4.24
C ARG A 154 5.75 -23.15 -3.36
N PRO A 155 4.89 -24.03 -2.81
CA PRO A 155 3.69 -23.61 -2.09
C PRO A 155 3.98 -22.81 -0.81
N HIS A 156 5.18 -22.90 -0.25
CA HIS A 156 5.64 -22.07 0.87
C HIS A 156 6.38 -20.79 0.44
N GLY A 157 6.54 -20.57 -0.87
CA GLY A 157 7.30 -19.46 -1.44
C GLY A 157 6.60 -18.10 -1.36
N GLY A 158 5.27 -18.10 -1.25
CA GLY A 158 4.42 -16.91 -1.26
C GLY A 158 3.17 -17.13 -2.10
N THR A 159 2.21 -16.24 -1.93
CA THR A 159 0.94 -16.21 -2.67
C THR A 159 0.79 -14.85 -3.33
N LEU A 160 0.64 -14.83 -4.66
CA LEU A 160 0.22 -13.64 -5.40
C LEU A 160 -1.30 -13.68 -5.51
N ALA A 161 -1.96 -12.73 -4.88
CA ALA A 161 -3.40 -12.63 -4.88
C ALA A 161 -3.89 -11.65 -5.94
N PHE A 162 -5.10 -11.85 -6.44
CA PHE A 162 -5.78 -10.92 -7.33
C PHE A 162 -7.29 -11.10 -7.22
N GLY A 163 -8.03 -10.10 -7.66
CA GLY A 163 -9.50 -10.14 -7.62
C GLY A 163 -10.08 -8.79 -7.30
N SER A 164 -11.33 -8.79 -6.86
CA SER A 164 -12.12 -7.61 -6.52
C SER A 164 -13.39 -8.07 -5.78
N HIS A 165 -14.56 -7.53 -6.08
CA HIS A 165 -15.84 -7.86 -5.46
C HIS A 165 -16.92 -8.32 -6.47
N LEU A 166 -17.93 -9.03 -5.99
CA LEU A 166 -19.12 -9.42 -6.77
C LEU A 166 -20.38 -8.62 -6.38
N ASP A 167 -20.42 -8.01 -5.21
CA ASP A 167 -21.57 -7.19 -4.82
C ASP A 167 -21.62 -5.88 -5.63
N SER A 168 -22.82 -5.33 -5.81
CA SER A 168 -23.07 -4.10 -6.56
C SER A 168 -23.86 -3.07 -5.75
N GLN A 169 -23.82 -1.81 -6.19
CA GLN A 169 -24.85 -0.82 -5.84
C GLN A 169 -26.28 -1.29 -6.21
N PRO A 170 -27.35 -0.70 -5.64
CA PRO A 170 -28.74 -1.06 -5.94
C PRO A 170 -29.15 -0.81 -7.40
N ALA A 171 -28.46 0.14 -8.05
CA ALA A 171 -28.59 0.47 -9.47
C ALA A 171 -27.21 0.37 -10.16
N GLY A 172 -26.47 -0.70 -9.84
CA GLY A 172 -25.12 -0.93 -10.35
C GLY A 172 -25.07 -1.34 -11.82
N GLY A 173 -23.87 -1.26 -12.37
CA GLY A 173 -23.53 -1.74 -13.70
C GLY A 173 -23.18 -3.23 -13.73
N ARG A 174 -22.78 -3.72 -14.89
CA ARG A 174 -22.43 -5.14 -15.12
C ARG A 174 -20.97 -5.47 -14.80
N PHE A 175 -20.11 -4.47 -14.69
CA PHE A 175 -18.65 -4.63 -14.73
C PHE A 175 -17.97 -4.21 -13.44
N ASP A 176 -18.52 -3.24 -12.70
CA ASP A 176 -18.03 -2.78 -11.40
C ASP A 176 -17.78 -3.96 -10.43
N GLY A 177 -16.53 -4.08 -9.95
CA GLY A 177 -15.95 -5.22 -9.21
C GLY A 177 -15.91 -6.55 -9.97
N THR A 178 -17.04 -6.93 -10.56
CA THR A 178 -17.30 -8.23 -11.18
C THR A 178 -16.29 -8.54 -12.27
N TYR A 179 -15.91 -7.55 -13.07
CA TYR A 179 -14.87 -7.69 -14.08
C TYR A 179 -13.54 -8.13 -13.47
N GLY A 180 -13.12 -7.54 -12.34
CA GLY A 180 -11.86 -7.88 -11.67
C GLY A 180 -11.81 -9.34 -11.20
N VAL A 181 -12.92 -9.82 -10.63
CA VAL A 181 -13.06 -11.22 -10.21
C VAL A 181 -13.01 -12.17 -11.43
N LEU A 182 -13.71 -11.84 -12.51
CA LEU A 182 -13.79 -12.69 -13.70
C LEU A 182 -12.51 -12.65 -14.55
N ALA A 183 -11.79 -11.53 -14.58
CA ALA A 183 -10.47 -11.45 -15.20
C ALA A 183 -9.47 -12.35 -14.45
N GLY A 184 -9.52 -12.39 -13.12
CA GLY A 184 -8.72 -13.31 -12.32
C GLY A 184 -9.09 -14.77 -12.53
N LEU A 185 -10.39 -15.10 -12.67
CA LEU A 185 -10.84 -16.44 -13.03
C LEU A 185 -10.34 -16.85 -14.42
N GLU A 186 -10.46 -15.97 -15.41
CA GLU A 186 -10.01 -16.23 -16.78
C GLU A 186 -8.50 -16.43 -16.85
N LEU A 187 -7.71 -15.65 -16.10
CA LEU A 187 -6.29 -15.88 -15.94
C LEU A 187 -6.02 -17.32 -15.50
N LEU A 188 -6.72 -17.82 -14.47
CA LEU A 188 -6.55 -19.19 -13.97
C LEU A 188 -6.94 -20.24 -15.02
N ARG A 189 -8.03 -20.01 -15.78
CA ARG A 189 -8.44 -20.87 -16.90
C ARG A 189 -7.36 -20.94 -17.98
N VAL A 190 -6.80 -19.81 -18.39
CA VAL A 190 -5.75 -19.74 -19.42
C VAL A 190 -4.50 -20.50 -18.98
N LEU A 191 -4.09 -20.37 -17.72
CA LEU A 191 -2.96 -21.14 -17.19
C LEU A 191 -3.24 -22.65 -17.20
N GLN A 192 -4.49 -23.06 -16.94
CA GLN A 192 -4.89 -24.47 -17.03
C GLN A 192 -4.90 -24.98 -18.48
N ASP A 193 -5.50 -24.22 -19.40
CA ASP A 193 -5.58 -24.57 -20.83
C ASP A 193 -4.18 -24.77 -21.45
N HIS A 194 -3.20 -23.96 -21.03
CA HIS A 194 -1.83 -24.02 -21.52
C HIS A 194 -0.91 -24.91 -20.67
N GLY A 195 -1.42 -25.58 -19.63
CA GLY A 195 -0.61 -26.43 -18.75
C GLY A 195 0.50 -25.67 -18.00
N ILE A 196 0.36 -24.36 -17.79
CA ILE A 196 1.42 -23.51 -17.23
C ILE A 196 1.45 -23.66 -15.71
N SER A 197 2.51 -24.26 -15.19
CA SER A 197 2.81 -24.30 -13.77
C SER A 197 3.54 -23.03 -13.31
N THR A 198 3.11 -22.46 -12.18
CA THR A 198 3.68 -21.23 -11.59
C THR A 198 4.57 -21.57 -10.39
N ASP A 199 5.51 -20.68 -10.04
CA ASP A 199 6.38 -20.91 -8.89
C ASP A 199 5.70 -20.59 -7.56
N LEU A 200 4.96 -19.47 -7.51
CA LEU A 200 4.18 -19.04 -6.35
C LEU A 200 2.75 -19.58 -6.43
N ASN A 201 2.08 -19.62 -5.28
CA ASN A 201 0.64 -19.82 -5.27
C ASN A 201 -0.04 -18.64 -5.94
N LEU A 202 -1.15 -18.93 -6.62
CA LEU A 202 -2.10 -17.93 -7.05
C LEU A 202 -3.37 -18.01 -6.23
N GLU A 203 -3.98 -16.86 -5.98
CA GLU A 203 -5.21 -16.82 -5.22
C GLU A 203 -6.17 -15.78 -5.78
N LEU A 204 -7.30 -16.26 -6.31
CA LEU A 204 -8.42 -15.40 -6.65
C LEU A 204 -9.18 -15.04 -5.37
N VAL A 205 -9.46 -13.76 -5.19
CA VAL A 205 -10.20 -13.22 -4.05
C VAL A 205 -11.50 -12.56 -4.53
N ASN A 206 -12.59 -12.89 -3.85
CA ASN A 206 -13.84 -12.12 -3.90
C ASN A 206 -14.07 -11.50 -2.52
N TRP A 207 -13.88 -10.19 -2.43
CA TRP A 207 -14.12 -9.42 -1.22
C TRP A 207 -15.61 -9.29 -0.93
N CYS A 208 -15.95 -9.19 0.35
CA CYS A 208 -17.33 -9.10 0.80
C CYS A 208 -17.71 -7.65 1.10
N ASN A 209 -18.82 -7.17 0.52
CA ASN A 209 -19.40 -5.87 0.81
C ASN A 209 -18.41 -4.73 0.54
N GLU A 210 -17.87 -4.70 -0.68
CA GLU A 210 -17.02 -3.62 -1.13
C GLU A 210 -17.85 -2.34 -1.31
N GLU A 211 -19.04 -2.44 -1.89
CA GLU A 211 -19.83 -1.26 -2.26
C GLU A 211 -20.36 -0.49 -1.06
N GLY A 212 -20.50 -1.19 0.08
CA GLY A 212 -21.00 -0.63 1.33
C GLY A 212 -22.45 -0.10 1.24
N SER A 213 -23.19 -0.44 0.18
CA SER A 213 -24.57 0.02 -0.04
C SER A 213 -25.50 -0.47 1.07
N ARG A 214 -25.54 -1.80 1.23
CA ARG A 214 -26.40 -2.47 2.19
C ARG A 214 -25.84 -2.36 3.60
N PHE A 215 -24.53 -2.52 3.78
CA PHE A 215 -23.84 -2.39 5.06
C PHE A 215 -22.68 -1.39 4.95
N SER A 216 -22.81 -0.22 5.57
CA SER A 216 -21.75 0.81 5.52
C SER A 216 -20.74 0.60 6.66
N PRO A 217 -19.42 0.77 6.44
CA PRO A 217 -18.77 1.42 5.29
C PRO A 217 -18.45 0.48 4.12
N PRO A 218 -18.08 1.05 2.94
CA PRO A 218 -17.53 0.29 1.81
C PRO A 218 -16.16 -0.33 2.13
N MET A 219 -15.72 -1.24 1.26
CA MET A 219 -14.50 -2.05 1.34
C MET A 219 -14.43 -2.79 2.69
N MET A 220 -15.58 -3.30 3.16
CA MET A 220 -15.69 -3.84 4.53
C MET A 220 -14.84 -5.10 4.70
N GLY A 221 -14.96 -6.05 3.76
CA GLY A 221 -14.22 -7.30 3.77
C GLY A 221 -12.71 -7.09 3.81
N SER A 222 -12.16 -6.32 2.86
CA SER A 222 -10.73 -6.01 2.79
C SER A 222 -10.29 -5.13 3.97
N GLY A 223 -11.05 -4.09 4.31
CA GLY A 223 -10.73 -3.17 5.40
C GLY A 223 -10.63 -3.86 6.75
N THR A 224 -11.53 -4.79 7.06
CA THR A 224 -11.44 -5.56 8.30
C THR A 224 -10.27 -6.55 8.27
N VAL A 225 -10.04 -7.24 7.15
CA VAL A 225 -8.91 -8.16 7.01
C VAL A 225 -7.56 -7.45 7.13
N MET A 226 -7.49 -6.18 6.70
CA MET A 226 -6.30 -5.34 6.83
C MET A 226 -6.22 -4.59 8.16
N GLY A 227 -7.24 -4.66 9.02
CA GLY A 227 -7.24 -4.04 10.35
C GLY A 227 -7.67 -2.57 10.38
N GLU A 228 -8.19 -2.05 9.26
CA GLU A 228 -8.70 -0.68 9.12
C GLU A 228 -10.11 -0.54 9.73
N ILE A 229 -10.86 -1.64 9.76
CA ILE A 229 -12.20 -1.71 10.36
C ILE A 229 -12.20 -2.79 11.45
N PRO A 230 -12.56 -2.48 12.70
CA PRO A 230 -12.65 -3.50 13.76
C PRO A 230 -13.66 -4.61 13.41
N VAL A 231 -13.26 -5.87 13.56
CA VAL A 231 -14.10 -7.06 13.25
C VAL A 231 -15.47 -6.97 13.92
N LYS A 232 -15.51 -6.63 15.21
CA LYS A 232 -16.76 -6.51 15.95
C LYS A 232 -17.69 -5.45 15.34
N ALA A 233 -17.14 -4.29 14.99
CA ALA A 233 -17.90 -3.20 14.38
C ALA A 233 -18.47 -3.60 13.01
N ALA A 234 -17.69 -4.30 12.19
CA ALA A 234 -18.18 -4.82 10.90
C ALA A 234 -19.34 -5.80 11.11
N LEU A 235 -19.18 -6.81 11.97
CA LEU A 235 -20.21 -7.83 12.23
C LEU A 235 -21.51 -7.24 12.82
N GLU A 236 -21.41 -6.20 13.64
CA GLU A 236 -22.56 -5.51 14.25
C GLU A 236 -23.21 -4.46 13.34
N THR A 237 -22.63 -4.19 12.16
CA THR A 237 -23.18 -3.21 11.21
C THR A 237 -24.57 -3.62 10.76
N ARG A 238 -25.53 -2.69 10.84
CA ARG A 238 -26.93 -2.91 10.46
C ARG A 238 -27.16 -2.64 8.98
N ALA A 239 -28.03 -3.44 8.37
CA ALA A 239 -28.45 -3.24 6.99
C ALA A 239 -29.26 -1.93 6.84
N ARG A 240 -28.99 -1.18 5.77
CA ARG A 240 -29.75 0.02 5.40
C ARG A 240 -31.23 -0.32 5.21
N GLY A 241 -32.10 0.44 5.86
CA GLY A 241 -33.55 0.24 5.81
C GLY A 241 -34.06 -1.02 6.54
N GLN A 242 -33.18 -1.81 7.17
CA GLN A 242 -33.54 -3.05 7.87
C GLN A 242 -32.79 -3.14 9.21
N PRO A 243 -33.17 -2.34 10.23
CA PRO A 243 -32.42 -2.25 11.48
C PRO A 243 -32.26 -3.59 12.22
N GLY A 244 -33.18 -4.54 12.04
CA GLY A 244 -33.12 -5.87 12.65
C GLY A 244 -32.09 -6.83 12.03
N VAL A 245 -31.49 -6.49 10.88
CA VAL A 245 -30.56 -7.34 10.15
C VAL A 245 -29.15 -6.79 10.28
N THR A 246 -28.19 -7.61 10.74
CA THR A 246 -26.77 -7.24 10.81
C THR A 246 -25.95 -8.01 9.78
N PHE A 247 -24.77 -7.48 9.44
CA PHE A 247 -23.81 -8.14 8.55
C PHE A 247 -23.46 -9.54 9.05
N GLY A 248 -23.14 -9.69 10.35
CA GLY A 248 -22.86 -10.98 10.95
C GLY A 248 -24.04 -11.96 10.90
N SER A 249 -25.28 -11.48 11.07
CA SER A 249 -26.46 -12.34 10.98
C SER A 249 -26.69 -12.89 9.57
N GLU A 250 -26.44 -12.09 8.52
CA GLU A 250 -26.59 -12.54 7.14
C GLU A 250 -25.44 -13.48 6.72
N LEU A 251 -24.21 -13.24 7.20
CA LEU A 251 -23.12 -14.20 7.02
C LEU A 251 -23.46 -15.56 7.63
N GLN A 252 -24.02 -15.60 8.84
CA GLN A 252 -24.45 -16.85 9.47
C GLN A 252 -25.58 -17.52 8.69
N ARG A 253 -26.60 -16.74 8.32
CA ARG A 253 -27.76 -17.22 7.55
C ARG A 253 -27.38 -17.93 6.26
N HIS A 254 -26.39 -17.40 5.54
CA HIS A 254 -25.95 -17.94 4.25
C HIS A 254 -24.75 -18.87 4.34
N GLY A 255 -24.30 -19.23 5.55
CA GLY A 255 -23.14 -20.11 5.75
C GLY A 255 -21.81 -19.50 5.30
N LEU A 256 -21.69 -18.16 5.33
CA LEU A 256 -20.50 -17.39 4.98
C LEU A 256 -19.68 -16.93 6.19
N SER A 257 -20.08 -17.29 7.41
CA SER A 257 -19.26 -17.14 8.63
C SER A 257 -18.21 -18.26 8.71
N GLY A 258 -17.27 -18.27 7.77
CA GLY A 258 -16.26 -19.31 7.64
C GLY A 258 -15.15 -19.25 8.70
N LYS A 259 -14.21 -20.19 8.60
CA LYS A 259 -13.06 -20.34 9.52
C LYS A 259 -11.71 -20.28 8.80
N ALA A 260 -11.71 -20.00 7.50
CA ALA A 260 -10.46 -19.93 6.76
C ALA A 260 -9.58 -18.81 7.33
N PRO A 261 -8.24 -19.00 7.35
CA PRO A 261 -7.34 -17.94 7.77
C PRO A 261 -7.50 -16.72 6.86
N ALA A 262 -7.73 -15.57 7.47
CA ALA A 262 -7.84 -14.29 6.79
C ALA A 262 -6.57 -13.46 6.97
N GLY A 263 -6.30 -12.60 5.99
CA GLY A 263 -5.24 -11.62 6.10
C GLY A 263 -3.90 -12.06 5.55
N PRO A 264 -3.02 -11.08 5.30
CA PRO A 264 -1.88 -11.28 4.42
C PRO A 264 -0.84 -12.22 5.01
N LEU A 265 -0.64 -12.20 6.33
CA LEU A 265 0.28 -13.11 7.00
C LEU A 265 -0.21 -14.56 6.93
N ALA A 266 -1.47 -14.80 7.30
CA ALA A 266 -2.02 -16.15 7.38
C ALA A 266 -2.16 -16.79 5.98
N ARG A 267 -2.36 -15.96 4.95
CA ARG A 267 -2.46 -16.40 3.55
C ARG A 267 -1.13 -16.31 2.79
N ASN A 268 -0.06 -15.85 3.43
CA ASN A 268 1.28 -15.67 2.89
C ASN A 268 1.29 -14.81 1.61
N TRP A 269 0.53 -13.71 1.61
CA TRP A 269 0.44 -12.80 0.47
C TRP A 269 1.73 -12.01 0.30
N VAL A 270 2.23 -11.99 -0.94
CA VAL A 270 3.45 -11.26 -1.32
C VAL A 270 3.19 -10.12 -2.30
N ALA A 271 2.05 -10.14 -2.97
CA ALA A 271 1.56 -9.10 -3.87
C ALA A 271 0.05 -9.24 -4.07
N TYR A 272 -0.62 -8.13 -4.39
CA TYR A 272 -2.03 -8.08 -4.79
C TYR A 272 -2.21 -7.26 -6.07
N LEU A 273 -2.97 -7.77 -7.03
CA LEU A 273 -3.32 -7.03 -8.25
C LEU A 273 -4.84 -6.99 -8.44
N GLU A 274 -5.39 -5.80 -8.64
CA GLU A 274 -6.83 -5.63 -8.83
C GLU A 274 -7.13 -4.99 -10.20
N PRO A 275 -7.71 -5.76 -11.14
CA PRO A 275 -8.28 -5.22 -12.37
C PRO A 275 -9.65 -4.60 -12.10
N HIS A 276 -9.93 -3.47 -12.72
CA HIS A 276 -11.21 -2.79 -12.53
C HIS A 276 -11.57 -1.94 -13.75
N ILE A 277 -12.83 -1.53 -13.91
CA ILE A 277 -13.18 -0.44 -14.83
C ILE A 277 -12.75 0.90 -14.22
N GLU A 278 -12.48 1.91 -15.05
CA GLU A 278 -12.04 3.23 -14.56
C GLU A 278 -13.06 3.93 -13.66
N GLN A 279 -14.36 3.72 -13.94
CA GLN A 279 -15.47 4.50 -13.36
C GLN A 279 -15.33 6.02 -13.62
N GLY A 280 -14.66 6.35 -14.73
CA GLY A 280 -14.33 7.69 -15.15
C GLY A 280 -14.03 7.72 -16.65
N PRO A 281 -13.95 8.93 -17.26
CA PRO A 281 -13.92 9.06 -18.71
C PRO A 281 -12.50 9.15 -19.29
N MET A 282 -11.44 9.10 -18.48
CA MET A 282 -10.10 9.50 -18.91
C MET A 282 -9.50 8.57 -19.95
N LEU A 283 -9.65 7.25 -19.80
CA LEU A 283 -9.11 6.26 -20.74
C LEU A 283 -9.87 6.29 -22.06
N GLU A 284 -11.21 6.44 -22.02
CA GLU A 284 -12.05 6.62 -23.22
C GLU A 284 -11.66 7.91 -23.97
N GLN A 285 -11.56 9.04 -23.26
CA GLN A 285 -11.15 10.32 -23.84
C GLN A 285 -9.73 10.27 -24.43
N LYS A 286 -8.81 9.55 -23.78
CA LYS A 286 -7.45 9.32 -24.27
C LYS A 286 -7.36 8.27 -25.37
N LYS A 287 -8.46 7.55 -25.66
CA LYS A 287 -8.54 6.46 -26.64
C LYS A 287 -7.49 5.38 -26.38
N VAL A 288 -7.41 4.93 -25.14
CA VAL A 288 -6.51 3.85 -24.69
C VAL A 288 -7.31 2.77 -23.96
N GLN A 289 -6.88 1.52 -24.10
CA GLN A 289 -7.63 0.37 -23.59
C GLN A 289 -7.32 0.02 -22.13
N VAL A 290 -6.18 0.49 -21.61
CA VAL A 290 -5.73 0.18 -20.26
C VAL A 290 -5.07 1.38 -19.59
N GLY A 291 -5.09 1.44 -18.27
CA GLY A 291 -4.42 2.48 -17.48
C GLY A 291 -3.80 1.93 -16.19
N VAL A 292 -2.55 2.28 -15.91
CA VAL A 292 -1.85 1.85 -14.69
C VAL A 292 -2.20 2.82 -13.56
N VAL A 293 -2.80 2.31 -12.48
CA VAL A 293 -3.29 3.16 -11.41
C VAL A 293 -2.15 3.54 -10.47
N LEU A 294 -2.01 4.83 -10.19
CA LEU A 294 -1.02 5.41 -9.28
C LEU A 294 -1.33 5.08 -7.81
N GLY A 295 -2.62 5.03 -7.50
CA GLY A 295 -3.14 5.02 -6.15
C GLY A 295 -4.61 5.45 -6.10
N GLY A 296 -5.23 5.35 -4.93
CA GLY A 296 -6.56 5.92 -4.66
C GLY A 296 -6.44 7.34 -4.10
N ILE A 297 -7.20 8.29 -4.61
CA ILE A 297 -7.19 9.66 -4.08
C ILE A 297 -7.69 9.72 -2.64
N GLY A 298 -7.18 10.68 -1.88
CA GLY A 298 -7.63 10.99 -0.54
C GLY A 298 -8.98 11.69 -0.55
N GLN A 299 -9.67 11.65 0.59
CA GLN A 299 -11.00 12.23 0.77
C GLN A 299 -11.08 12.96 2.12
N ARG A 300 -11.64 14.17 2.13
CA ARG A 300 -12.08 14.87 3.32
C ARG A 300 -13.53 15.30 3.14
N THR A 301 -14.39 14.94 4.08
CA THR A 301 -15.78 15.36 4.06
C THR A 301 -16.08 16.29 5.21
N PHE A 302 -16.99 17.23 4.99
CA PHE A 302 -17.41 18.22 5.98
C PHE A 302 -18.93 18.29 6.05
N THR A 303 -19.44 18.53 7.25
CA THR A 303 -20.79 19.05 7.48
C THR A 303 -20.66 20.53 7.81
N VAL A 304 -21.40 21.37 7.09
CA VAL A 304 -21.41 22.81 7.27
C VAL A 304 -22.79 23.26 7.72
N GLU A 305 -22.82 24.04 8.79
CA GLU A 305 -24.04 24.62 9.32
C GLU A 305 -23.98 26.15 9.21
N VAL A 306 -25.05 26.72 8.67
CA VAL A 306 -25.23 28.16 8.47
C VAL A 306 -26.51 28.57 9.18
N ASP A 307 -26.41 29.53 10.09
CA ASP A 307 -27.56 30.09 10.79
C ASP A 307 -27.92 31.48 10.24
N GLY A 308 -29.23 31.68 10.10
CA GLY A 308 -29.89 32.90 9.68
C GLY A 308 -30.97 33.31 10.67
N VAL A 309 -32.00 34.01 10.20
CA VAL A 309 -33.16 34.42 11.00
C VAL A 309 -34.43 34.26 10.18
N ALA A 310 -35.39 33.51 10.72
CA ALA A 310 -36.69 33.31 10.07
C ALA A 310 -37.46 34.64 10.00
N GLY A 311 -38.20 34.82 8.91
CA GLY A 311 -39.07 35.97 8.72
C GLY A 311 -40.03 35.75 7.56
N HIS A 312 -41.14 36.47 7.56
CA HIS A 312 -42.12 36.33 6.49
C HIS A 312 -41.56 36.91 5.18
N SER A 313 -41.56 36.08 4.12
CA SER A 313 -40.92 36.38 2.83
C SER A 313 -41.42 37.66 2.15
N GLY A 314 -42.66 38.07 2.41
CA GLY A 314 -43.26 39.28 1.84
C GLY A 314 -43.10 40.55 2.68
N THR A 315 -42.81 40.45 3.99
CA THR A 315 -42.86 41.63 4.89
C THR A 315 -41.49 42.04 5.43
N VAL A 316 -40.48 41.18 5.35
CA VAL A 316 -39.12 41.52 5.75
C VAL A 316 -38.33 42.04 4.53
N PRO A 317 -37.93 43.33 4.49
CA PRO A 317 -37.14 43.89 3.40
C PRO A 317 -35.77 43.23 3.27
N HIS A 318 -35.23 43.13 2.05
CA HIS A 318 -33.96 42.42 1.77
C HIS A 318 -32.77 42.86 2.64
N HIS A 319 -32.63 44.16 2.91
CA HIS A 319 -31.51 44.70 3.70
C HIS A 319 -31.54 44.31 5.19
N LEU A 320 -32.67 43.78 5.70
CA LEU A 320 -32.80 43.28 7.06
C LEU A 320 -32.70 41.75 7.15
N ARG A 321 -32.61 41.05 6.02
CA ARG A 321 -32.61 39.58 6.01
C ARG A 321 -31.25 39.03 6.43
N ARG A 322 -31.31 37.93 7.18
CA ARG A 322 -30.19 37.02 7.41
C ARG A 322 -30.59 35.66 6.84
N ASP A 323 -30.59 35.56 5.53
CA ASP A 323 -31.14 34.42 4.79
C ASP A 323 -30.09 33.30 4.69
N ALA A 324 -30.28 32.23 5.47
CA ALA A 324 -29.31 31.13 5.54
C ALA A 324 -29.10 30.42 4.20
N LEU A 325 -30.14 30.34 3.35
CA LEU A 325 -30.07 29.69 2.05
C LEU A 325 -29.30 30.53 1.03
N VAL A 326 -29.47 31.85 1.05
CA VAL A 326 -28.65 32.75 0.22
C VAL A 326 -27.18 32.68 0.65
N CYS A 327 -26.91 32.64 1.95
CA CYS A 327 -25.56 32.46 2.49
C CYS A 327 -24.94 31.13 2.04
N ALA A 328 -25.65 30.01 2.21
CA ALA A 328 -25.19 28.69 1.78
C ALA A 328 -24.97 28.62 0.26
N SER A 329 -25.82 29.26 -0.54
CA SER A 329 -25.68 29.30 -2.01
C SER A 329 -24.39 30.01 -2.46
N ASP A 330 -24.00 31.11 -1.80
CA ASP A 330 -22.70 31.78 -2.05
C ASP A 330 -21.54 30.84 -1.66
N MET A 331 -21.66 30.12 -0.54
CA MET A 331 -20.67 29.13 -0.12
C MET A 331 -20.53 27.97 -1.12
N VAL A 332 -21.63 27.47 -1.70
CA VAL A 332 -21.59 26.41 -2.72
C VAL A 332 -20.75 26.83 -3.92
N LEU A 333 -20.96 28.05 -4.44
CA LEU A 333 -20.18 28.57 -5.57
C LEU A 333 -18.70 28.71 -5.21
N ARG A 334 -18.41 29.25 -4.02
CA ARG A 334 -17.04 29.41 -3.50
C ARG A 334 -16.32 28.08 -3.33
N ALA A 335 -17.03 27.03 -2.93
CA ALA A 335 -16.46 25.70 -2.77
C ALA A 335 -15.89 25.17 -4.09
N ARG A 336 -16.62 25.36 -5.20
CA ARG A 336 -16.15 25.01 -6.55
C ARG A 336 -14.90 25.80 -6.93
N ASP A 337 -14.93 27.13 -6.73
CA ASP A 337 -13.82 28.02 -7.08
C ASP A 337 -12.54 27.66 -6.30
N VAL A 338 -12.67 27.30 -5.01
CA VAL A 338 -11.54 26.80 -4.20
C VAL A 338 -11.01 25.48 -4.76
N GLY A 339 -11.90 24.56 -5.16
CA GLY A 339 -11.50 23.31 -5.80
C GLY A 339 -10.66 23.54 -7.05
N GLU A 340 -11.16 24.37 -7.97
CA GLU A 340 -10.46 24.75 -9.21
C GLU A 340 -9.09 25.39 -8.93
N ALA A 341 -9.04 26.36 -8.01
CA ALA A 341 -7.80 27.09 -7.69
C ALA A 341 -6.72 26.20 -7.07
N HIS A 342 -7.10 25.14 -6.36
CA HIS A 342 -6.16 24.24 -5.68
C HIS A 342 -5.94 22.91 -6.43
N GLY A 343 -6.60 22.71 -7.57
CA GLY A 343 -6.53 21.43 -8.30
C GLY A 343 -7.07 20.25 -7.49
N VAL A 344 -8.11 20.48 -6.69
CA VAL A 344 -8.80 19.46 -5.89
C VAL A 344 -10.27 19.39 -6.29
N LEU A 345 -10.85 18.20 -6.28
CA LEU A 345 -12.27 18.04 -6.57
C LEU A 345 -13.05 18.44 -5.32
N VAL A 346 -14.00 19.38 -5.44
CA VAL A 346 -14.87 19.80 -4.34
C VAL A 346 -16.32 19.76 -4.82
N THR A 347 -17.15 19.02 -4.09
CA THR A 347 -18.57 18.86 -4.40
C THR A 347 -19.41 19.18 -3.18
N VAL A 348 -20.43 20.02 -3.33
CA VAL A 348 -21.52 20.14 -2.35
C VAL A 348 -22.64 19.21 -2.79
N GLY A 349 -22.80 18.08 -2.09
CA GLY A 349 -23.67 16.99 -2.53
C GLY A 349 -25.08 17.00 -1.93
N SER A 350 -25.31 17.76 -0.85
CA SER A 350 -26.60 17.82 -0.17
C SER A 350 -26.81 19.17 0.51
N LEU A 351 -28.05 19.65 0.52
CA LEU A 351 -28.50 20.81 1.29
C LEU A 351 -29.81 20.45 2.00
N ASP A 352 -29.86 20.64 3.31
CA ASP A 352 -31.06 20.57 4.15
C ASP A 352 -31.41 21.97 4.63
N VAL A 353 -32.60 22.45 4.28
CA VAL A 353 -33.03 23.84 4.47
C VAL A 353 -34.14 23.90 5.50
N ARG A 354 -33.96 24.74 6.53
CA ARG A 354 -34.93 24.99 7.60
C ARG A 354 -35.47 26.43 7.54
N PRO A 355 -36.79 26.64 7.76
CA PRO A 355 -37.83 25.61 7.94
C PRO A 355 -38.29 24.94 6.63
N GLY A 356 -37.77 25.36 5.46
CA GLY A 356 -38.14 24.77 4.17
C GLY A 356 -39.53 25.19 3.65
N SER A 357 -40.14 26.25 4.21
CA SER A 357 -41.41 26.81 3.74
C SER A 357 -41.19 27.88 2.67
N PHE A 358 -41.94 27.80 1.56
CA PHE A 358 -41.80 28.71 0.41
C PHE A 358 -42.02 30.20 0.75
N ASN A 359 -42.80 30.49 1.80
CA ASN A 359 -43.15 31.85 2.22
C ASN A 359 -42.38 32.35 3.46
N THR A 360 -41.33 31.63 3.88
CA THR A 360 -40.50 31.98 5.05
C THR A 360 -39.04 32.07 4.64
N ILE A 361 -38.35 33.13 5.08
CA ILE A 361 -36.89 33.27 4.95
C ILE A 361 -36.22 32.13 5.72
N PRO A 362 -35.35 31.32 5.10
CA PRO A 362 -34.66 30.23 5.79
C PRO A 362 -33.78 30.73 6.94
N ASP A 363 -33.93 30.09 8.10
CA ASP A 363 -33.18 30.38 9.32
C ASP A 363 -32.01 29.44 9.55
N GLY A 364 -31.93 28.35 8.80
CA GLY A 364 -30.84 27.41 8.92
C GLY A 364 -30.64 26.60 7.65
N VAL A 365 -29.38 26.34 7.30
CA VAL A 365 -29.02 25.35 6.28
C VAL A 365 -27.90 24.47 6.81
N THR A 366 -28.05 23.16 6.61
CA THR A 366 -26.98 22.19 6.83
C THR A 366 -26.63 21.55 5.49
N PHE A 367 -25.36 21.55 5.10
CA PHE A 367 -24.91 20.99 3.83
C PHE A 367 -23.63 20.17 3.95
N SER A 368 -23.41 19.26 3.00
CA SER A 368 -22.19 18.44 2.95
C SER A 368 -21.19 18.99 1.94
N VAL A 369 -19.90 18.84 2.23
CA VAL A 369 -18.80 19.08 1.27
C VAL A 369 -17.96 17.81 1.17
N ASP A 370 -17.73 17.31 -0.05
CA ASP A 370 -16.78 16.24 -0.36
C ASP A 370 -15.59 16.83 -1.11
N MET A 371 -14.40 16.74 -0.52
CA MET A 371 -13.14 17.19 -1.09
C MET A 371 -12.24 15.99 -1.37
N ARG A 372 -11.79 15.83 -2.61
CA ARG A 372 -10.92 14.72 -3.03
C ARG A 372 -9.67 15.18 -3.75
N SER A 373 -8.53 14.55 -3.44
CA SER A 373 -7.25 14.87 -4.08
C SER A 373 -6.21 13.77 -3.91
N ALA A 374 -5.34 13.63 -4.91
CA ALA A 374 -4.09 12.87 -4.82
C ALA A 374 -3.02 13.58 -3.98
N ASN A 375 -3.12 14.91 -3.83
CA ASN A 375 -2.17 15.76 -3.12
C ASN A 375 -2.71 16.15 -1.74
N PRO A 376 -1.86 16.63 -0.82
CA PRO A 376 -2.29 17.19 0.46
C PRO A 376 -3.37 18.27 0.29
N THR A 377 -4.45 18.17 1.07
CA THR A 377 -5.63 19.05 0.95
C THR A 377 -5.68 20.15 2.02
N ASP A 378 -4.67 20.26 2.88
CA ASP A 378 -4.67 21.21 4.01
C ASP A 378 -4.81 22.67 3.57
N GLY A 379 -4.12 23.05 2.48
CA GLY A 379 -4.24 24.39 1.89
C GLY A 379 -5.64 24.66 1.33
N ALA A 380 -6.22 23.69 0.61
CA ALA A 380 -7.57 23.82 0.06
C ALA A 380 -8.64 23.86 1.17
N GLU A 381 -8.48 23.09 2.25
CA GLU A 381 -9.38 23.14 3.39
C GLU A 381 -9.32 24.50 4.10
N ALA A 382 -8.13 25.07 4.28
CA ALA A 382 -7.97 26.40 4.86
C ALA A 382 -8.66 27.47 4.01
N ALA A 383 -8.43 27.45 2.68
CA ALA A 383 -9.07 28.36 1.74
C ALA A 383 -10.60 28.21 1.71
N LEU A 384 -11.11 26.97 1.82
CA LEU A 384 -12.55 26.70 1.89
C LEU A 384 -13.18 27.35 3.12
N ARG A 385 -12.56 27.19 4.30
CA ARG A 385 -13.04 27.77 5.56
C ARG A 385 -13.05 29.30 5.50
N GLU A 386 -12.01 29.89 4.94
CA GLU A 386 -11.91 31.34 4.75
C GLU A 386 -12.99 31.84 3.78
N ALA A 387 -13.17 31.16 2.65
CA ALA A 387 -14.17 31.51 1.65
C ALA A 387 -15.60 31.46 2.23
N PHE A 388 -15.90 30.47 3.07
CA PHE A 388 -17.18 30.35 3.75
C PHE A 388 -17.39 31.45 4.79
N ALA A 389 -16.40 31.73 5.63
CA ALA A 389 -16.46 32.83 6.59
C ALA A 389 -16.70 34.18 5.88
N GLY A 390 -16.01 34.41 4.75
CA GLY A 390 -16.22 35.60 3.92
C GLY A 390 -17.62 35.68 3.31
N ALA A 391 -18.18 34.55 2.86
CA ALA A 391 -19.56 34.49 2.34
C ALA A 391 -20.60 34.84 3.39
N ALA A 392 -20.51 34.24 4.59
CA ALA A 392 -21.40 34.57 5.69
C ALA A 392 -21.37 36.06 6.04
N LYS A 393 -20.17 36.65 6.13
CA LYS A 393 -20.00 38.09 6.42
C LYS A 393 -20.64 38.98 5.37
N ARG A 394 -20.42 38.71 4.08
CA ARG A 394 -21.00 39.50 2.97
C ARG A 394 -22.52 39.46 2.95
N ARG A 395 -23.12 38.36 3.44
CA ARG A 395 -24.56 38.11 3.39
C ARG A 395 -25.28 38.36 4.72
N GLY A 396 -24.56 38.74 5.77
CA GLY A 396 -25.13 39.10 7.08
C GLY A 396 -25.52 37.90 7.98
N CYS A 397 -25.15 36.67 7.60
CA CYS A 397 -25.38 35.46 8.40
C CYS A 397 -24.35 35.30 9.53
N GLY A 398 -24.63 34.40 10.47
CA GLY A 398 -23.68 33.99 11.50
C GLY A 398 -22.46 33.26 10.91
N PRO A 399 -21.34 33.16 11.67
CA PRO A 399 -20.17 32.41 11.21
C PRO A 399 -20.53 30.94 10.98
N PRO A 400 -20.16 30.35 9.83
CA PRO A 400 -20.51 28.97 9.52
C PRO A 400 -19.71 28.02 10.41
N ARG A 401 -20.36 26.96 10.90
CA ARG A 401 -19.68 25.86 11.59
C ARG A 401 -19.31 24.79 10.58
N VAL A 402 -18.01 24.54 10.41
CA VAL A 402 -17.49 23.56 9.44
C VAL A 402 -16.85 22.40 10.18
N HIS A 403 -17.60 21.31 10.31
CA HIS A 403 -17.20 20.10 11.01
C HIS A 403 -16.62 19.09 10.04
N ARG A 404 -15.37 18.67 10.25
CA ARG A 404 -14.79 17.58 9.45
C ARG A 404 -15.39 16.26 9.92
N THR A 405 -16.03 15.52 9.00
CA THR A 405 -16.70 14.25 9.32
C THR A 405 -15.88 13.03 8.94
N LYS A 406 -15.02 13.14 7.91
CA LYS A 406 -14.11 12.07 7.48
C LYS A 406 -12.80 12.67 6.99
N ALA A 407 -11.70 11.96 7.22
CA ALA A 407 -10.41 12.23 6.59
C ALA A 407 -9.73 10.90 6.25
N ARG A 408 -9.44 10.70 4.97
CA ARG A 408 -8.66 9.57 4.47
C ARG A 408 -7.53 10.12 3.58
N PRO A 409 -6.26 9.83 3.88
CA PRO A 409 -5.15 10.23 3.02
C PRO A 409 -5.20 9.49 1.67
N PRO A 410 -4.57 10.03 0.62
CA PRO A 410 -4.33 9.27 -0.61
C PRO A 410 -3.47 8.04 -0.32
N VAL A 411 -3.67 6.98 -1.07
CA VAL A 411 -2.91 5.73 -0.98
C VAL A 411 -2.15 5.55 -2.27
N ALA A 412 -0.82 5.41 -2.21
CA ALA A 412 0.02 5.14 -3.38
C ALA A 412 0.28 3.64 -3.54
N PHE A 413 0.13 3.12 -4.75
CA PHE A 413 0.40 1.72 -5.09
C PHE A 413 1.89 1.42 -5.28
N ASP A 414 2.27 0.16 -5.09
CA ASP A 414 3.66 -0.29 -5.17
C ASP A 414 4.24 -0.04 -6.57
N SER A 415 5.36 0.69 -6.61
CA SER A 415 5.99 1.13 -7.85
C SER A 415 6.55 -0.02 -8.68
N PHE A 416 6.94 -1.12 -8.05
CA PHE A 416 7.42 -2.31 -8.76
C PHE A 416 6.26 -3.04 -9.44
N LEU A 417 5.15 -3.28 -8.75
CA LEU A 417 3.97 -3.91 -9.36
C LEU A 417 3.38 -3.06 -10.47
N ARG A 418 3.34 -1.73 -10.31
CA ARG A 418 3.03 -0.81 -11.40
C ARG A 418 3.99 -0.95 -12.59
N GLY A 419 5.29 -1.11 -12.32
CA GLY A 419 6.29 -1.42 -13.34
C GLY A 419 6.00 -2.72 -14.09
N GLN A 420 5.54 -3.76 -13.39
CA GLN A 420 5.14 -5.03 -14.02
C GLN A 420 3.92 -4.85 -14.94
N LEU A 421 2.93 -4.05 -14.53
CA LEU A 421 1.78 -3.72 -15.37
C LEU A 421 2.19 -2.94 -16.63
N HIS A 422 3.09 -1.95 -16.51
CA HIS A 422 3.64 -1.22 -17.65
C HIS A 422 4.36 -2.13 -18.64
N GLN A 423 5.24 -3.01 -18.13
CA GLN A 423 5.98 -3.94 -18.98
C GLN A 423 5.07 -4.98 -19.64
N ALA A 424 4.03 -5.45 -18.93
CA ALA A 424 3.01 -6.31 -19.50
C ALA A 424 2.26 -5.61 -20.63
N ALA A 425 1.74 -4.40 -20.42
CA ALA A 425 1.08 -3.60 -21.45
C ALA A 425 2.00 -3.35 -22.66
N GLN A 426 3.27 -2.99 -22.42
CA GLN A 426 4.25 -2.78 -23.49
C GLN A 426 4.47 -4.05 -24.32
N SER A 427 4.59 -5.21 -23.68
CA SER A 427 4.75 -6.50 -24.39
C SER A 427 3.53 -6.91 -25.22
N LEU A 428 2.36 -6.34 -24.90
CA LEU A 428 1.10 -6.53 -25.63
C LEU A 428 0.90 -5.47 -26.73
N GLY A 429 1.78 -4.47 -26.83
CA GLY A 429 1.64 -3.34 -27.76
C GLY A 429 0.62 -2.29 -27.31
N LEU A 430 0.24 -2.29 -26.04
CA LEU A 430 -0.78 -1.40 -25.47
C LEU A 430 -0.15 -0.15 -24.86
N LYS A 431 -0.85 0.98 -24.97
CA LYS A 431 -0.56 2.19 -24.20
C LYS A 431 -1.25 2.10 -22.85
N ALA A 432 -0.51 2.36 -21.78
CA ALA A 432 -1.03 2.33 -20.42
C ALA A 432 -0.63 3.62 -19.66
N PRO A 433 -1.31 4.76 -19.89
CA PRO A 433 -1.01 5.97 -19.13
C PRO A 433 -1.28 5.75 -17.63
N GLU A 434 -0.63 6.57 -16.82
CA GLU A 434 -0.87 6.58 -15.38
C GLU A 434 -2.04 7.51 -15.01
N LEU A 435 -2.85 7.08 -14.05
CA LEU A 435 -3.98 7.85 -13.51
C LEU A 435 -4.23 7.50 -12.04
N TRP A 436 -4.83 8.43 -11.31
CA TRP A 436 -5.31 8.17 -9.95
C TRP A 436 -6.74 7.60 -10.01
N SER A 437 -7.04 6.63 -9.14
CA SER A 437 -8.44 6.22 -8.95
C SER A 437 -9.19 7.30 -8.17
N GLY A 438 -10.33 7.74 -8.72
CA GLY A 438 -11.27 8.64 -8.06
C GLY A 438 -12.16 7.96 -7.02
N ALA A 439 -12.22 6.63 -7.07
CA ALA A 439 -13.03 5.76 -6.22
C ALA A 439 -12.17 5.07 -5.14
N GLY A 440 -12.85 4.50 -4.15
CA GLY A 440 -12.24 3.52 -3.25
C GLY A 440 -12.29 2.14 -3.91
N HIS A 441 -11.32 1.30 -3.61
CA HIS A 441 -11.31 -0.12 -4.00
C HIS A 441 -10.65 -0.91 -2.88
N ASP A 442 -10.88 -2.22 -2.84
CA ASP A 442 -10.25 -3.11 -1.86
C ASP A 442 -8.72 -2.98 -1.85
N ALA A 443 -8.09 -2.87 -3.03
CA ALA A 443 -6.65 -2.63 -3.16
C ALA A 443 -6.14 -1.44 -2.33
N CYS A 444 -6.95 -0.40 -2.11
CA CYS A 444 -6.56 0.75 -1.30
C CYS A 444 -6.30 0.36 0.16
N TYR A 445 -7.05 -0.61 0.71
CA TYR A 445 -6.78 -1.16 2.04
C TYR A 445 -5.71 -2.25 2.00
N VAL A 446 -5.70 -3.09 0.98
CA VAL A 446 -4.67 -4.16 0.84
C VAL A 446 -3.26 -3.56 0.77
N GLN A 447 -3.09 -2.43 0.06
CA GLN A 447 -1.82 -1.70 -0.07
C GLN A 447 -1.17 -1.31 1.27
N ASN A 448 -1.96 -1.12 2.33
CA ASN A 448 -1.42 -0.76 3.65
C ASN A 448 -0.60 -1.89 4.28
N ARG A 449 -0.76 -3.15 3.81
CA ARG A 449 -0.09 -4.33 4.37
C ARG A 449 0.57 -5.24 3.34
N VAL A 450 0.17 -5.19 2.08
CA VAL A 450 0.71 -6.00 0.98
C VAL A 450 0.98 -5.09 -0.21
N PRO A 451 2.15 -5.19 -0.86
CA PRO A 451 2.39 -4.49 -2.11
C PRO A 451 1.26 -4.76 -3.10
N SER A 452 0.60 -3.71 -3.56
CA SER A 452 -0.58 -3.78 -4.40
C SER A 452 -0.48 -2.83 -5.59
N ALA A 453 -1.14 -3.17 -6.69
CA ALA A 453 -1.36 -2.26 -7.81
C ALA A 453 -2.68 -2.58 -8.51
N MET A 454 -3.20 -1.62 -9.27
CA MET A 454 -4.43 -1.80 -10.05
C MET A 454 -4.20 -1.51 -11.54
N ILE A 455 -5.02 -2.16 -12.37
CA ILE A 455 -5.12 -1.88 -13.80
C ILE A 455 -6.56 -1.53 -14.15
N PHE A 456 -6.73 -0.39 -14.81
CA PHE A 456 -8.02 0.08 -15.28
C PHE A 456 -8.25 -0.24 -16.75
N VAL A 457 -9.52 -0.44 -17.10
CA VAL A 457 -10.04 -0.45 -18.48
C VAL A 457 -11.10 0.66 -18.63
N PRO A 458 -11.29 1.24 -19.82
CA PRO A 458 -12.29 2.29 -20.04
C PRO A 458 -13.72 1.79 -19.79
N CYS A 459 -14.62 2.74 -19.52
CA CYS A 459 -16.06 2.54 -19.49
C CYS A 459 -16.75 3.67 -20.25
N ALA A 460 -17.84 3.36 -20.95
CA ALA A 460 -18.49 4.25 -21.90
C ALA A 460 -19.00 5.53 -21.20
N GLY A 461 -18.57 6.69 -21.68
CA GLY A 461 -18.90 7.99 -21.08
C GLY A 461 -18.40 8.20 -19.65
N GLY A 462 -17.55 7.31 -19.13
CA GLY A 462 -17.14 7.29 -17.73
C GLY A 462 -18.29 6.99 -16.75
N ILE A 463 -19.37 6.37 -17.23
CA ILE A 463 -20.56 6.07 -16.43
C ILE A 463 -20.30 4.84 -15.55
N SER A 464 -20.57 4.96 -14.25
CA SER A 464 -20.50 3.89 -13.24
C SER A 464 -21.59 4.10 -12.18
N HIS A 465 -21.87 3.07 -11.36
CA HIS A 465 -22.97 3.04 -10.39
C HIS A 465 -24.32 3.39 -11.04
N ASN A 466 -24.46 2.97 -12.31
CA ASN A 466 -25.60 3.28 -13.16
C ASN A 466 -25.85 2.08 -14.08
N PRO A 467 -27.12 1.69 -14.32
CA PRO A 467 -27.47 0.60 -15.24
C PRO A 467 -26.97 0.77 -16.69
N ALA A 468 -26.61 1.98 -17.11
CA ALA A 468 -26.02 2.28 -18.40
C ALA A 468 -24.49 2.06 -18.47
N GLU A 469 -23.84 1.65 -17.38
CA GLU A 469 -22.43 1.27 -17.38
C GLU A 469 -22.15 0.22 -18.46
N SER A 470 -21.15 0.51 -19.30
CA SER A 470 -20.78 -0.33 -20.43
C SER A 470 -19.27 -0.32 -20.63
N ALA A 471 -18.71 -1.48 -20.95
CA ALA A 471 -17.33 -1.66 -21.35
C ALA A 471 -17.28 -2.56 -22.59
N LEU A 472 -16.32 -2.32 -23.47
CA LEU A 472 -16.16 -3.12 -24.69
C LEU A 472 -15.50 -4.47 -24.36
N PRO A 473 -15.93 -5.58 -24.99
CA PRO A 473 -15.31 -6.90 -24.78
C PRO A 473 -13.79 -6.89 -25.00
N GLU A 474 -13.31 -6.17 -26.00
CA GLU A 474 -11.90 -6.00 -26.32
C GLU A 474 -11.10 -5.27 -25.25
N ASP A 475 -11.71 -4.32 -24.54
CA ASP A 475 -11.06 -3.57 -23.46
C ASP A 475 -10.95 -4.44 -22.20
N LEU A 476 -12.00 -5.20 -21.88
CA LEU A 476 -11.96 -6.19 -20.80
C LEU A 476 -10.90 -7.26 -21.08
N ALA A 477 -10.81 -7.74 -22.31
CA ALA A 477 -9.77 -8.69 -22.72
C ALA A 477 -8.37 -8.08 -22.60
N ALA A 478 -8.16 -6.84 -23.04
CA ALA A 478 -6.88 -6.15 -22.94
C ALA A 478 -6.42 -5.96 -21.49
N GLY A 479 -7.32 -5.57 -20.58
CA GLY A 479 -6.99 -5.45 -19.16
C GLY A 479 -6.68 -6.81 -18.51
N ALA A 480 -7.41 -7.87 -18.87
CA ALA A 480 -7.15 -9.23 -18.40
C ALA A 480 -5.83 -9.81 -18.96
N ASP A 481 -5.47 -9.49 -20.21
CA ASP A 481 -4.16 -9.80 -20.79
C ASP A 481 -3.02 -9.14 -20.00
N VAL A 482 -3.18 -7.85 -19.66
CA VAL A 482 -2.19 -7.12 -18.86
C VAL A 482 -2.07 -7.75 -17.47
N LEU A 483 -3.18 -8.09 -16.81
CA LEU A 483 -3.16 -8.80 -15.53
C LEU A 483 -2.38 -10.12 -15.63
N LEU A 484 -2.73 -10.98 -16.60
CA LEU A 484 -2.11 -12.28 -16.81
C LEU A 484 -0.58 -12.17 -16.97
N ASN A 485 -0.14 -11.27 -17.86
CA ASN A 485 1.29 -11.11 -18.12
C ASN A 485 2.01 -10.43 -16.94
N ALA A 486 1.37 -9.49 -16.24
CA ALA A 486 1.95 -8.87 -15.05
C ALA A 486 2.09 -9.86 -13.89
N VAL A 487 1.13 -10.78 -13.70
CA VAL A 487 1.23 -11.87 -12.73
C VAL A 487 2.42 -12.77 -13.04
N LEU A 488 2.55 -13.22 -14.29
CA LEU A 488 3.67 -14.09 -14.71
C LEU A 488 5.03 -13.40 -14.56
N ARG A 489 5.14 -12.13 -14.96
CA ARG A 489 6.37 -11.34 -14.78
C ARG A 489 6.71 -11.12 -13.32
N THR A 490 5.71 -10.76 -12.51
CA THR A 490 5.88 -10.61 -11.05
C THR A 490 6.43 -11.90 -10.46
N MET A 491 5.93 -13.07 -10.84
CA MET A 491 6.45 -14.34 -10.34
C MET A 491 7.90 -14.64 -10.72
N GLN A 492 8.39 -14.15 -11.86
CA GLN A 492 9.77 -14.35 -12.29
C GLN A 492 10.72 -13.41 -11.53
N GLU A 493 10.32 -12.15 -11.36
CA GLU A 493 11.17 -11.12 -10.77
C GLU A 493 11.09 -11.07 -9.24
N LEU A 494 9.95 -11.44 -8.65
CA LEU A 494 9.71 -11.36 -7.21
C LEU A 494 10.58 -12.33 -6.41
N PRO A 495 10.90 -13.57 -6.85
CA PRO A 495 11.94 -14.39 -6.23
C PRO A 495 13.34 -13.78 -6.35
N GLY A 496 13.66 -13.04 -7.41
CA GLY A 496 14.93 -12.31 -7.52
C GLY A 496 15.01 -11.14 -6.54
N ARG A 497 13.91 -10.41 -6.35
CA ARG A 497 13.78 -9.35 -5.34
C ARG A 497 13.73 -9.91 -3.91
N GLN A 498 12.99 -10.99 -3.70
CA GLN A 498 12.94 -11.72 -2.44
C GLN A 498 14.22 -12.47 -2.18
N SER A 499 15.00 -12.89 -3.17
CA SER A 499 16.34 -13.44 -2.97
C SER A 499 17.30 -12.30 -2.67
N ALA A 500 17.30 -11.18 -3.40
CA ALA A 500 18.09 -10.02 -3.02
C ALA A 500 17.76 -9.55 -1.58
N MET A 501 16.48 -9.57 -1.20
CA MET A 501 16.03 -9.29 0.17
C MET A 501 16.34 -10.45 1.14
N ARG A 502 16.13 -11.73 0.84
CA ARG A 502 16.39 -12.89 1.73
C ARG A 502 17.87 -13.26 1.79
N GLU A 503 18.67 -12.95 0.80
CA GLU A 503 20.11 -13.12 0.82
C GLU A 503 20.75 -11.98 1.63
N PHE A 504 20.15 -10.79 1.60
CA PHE A 504 20.52 -9.67 2.46
C PHE A 504 20.01 -9.84 3.91
N TYR A 505 18.72 -10.11 4.09
CA TYR A 505 18.04 -10.24 5.38
C TYR A 505 18.03 -11.65 5.95
N GLY A 506 18.06 -12.71 5.15
CA GLY A 506 18.06 -14.10 5.64
C GLY A 506 19.43 -14.56 6.14
N ARG A 507 20.54 -14.07 5.55
CA ARG A 507 21.88 -14.15 6.20
C ARG A 507 21.84 -13.42 7.55
N CYS A 508 21.40 -12.16 7.54
CA CYS A 508 21.20 -11.36 8.75
C CYS A 508 20.32 -12.07 9.80
N THR A 509 19.21 -12.68 9.40
CA THR A 509 18.25 -13.36 10.28
C THR A 509 18.82 -14.67 10.84
N LEU A 510 19.49 -15.48 10.03
CA LEU A 510 20.19 -16.69 10.47
C LEU A 510 21.32 -16.36 11.45
N ASP A 511 22.09 -15.32 11.17
CA ASP A 511 23.19 -14.90 12.01
C ASP A 511 22.71 -14.27 13.31
N ARG A 512 21.60 -13.52 13.30
CA ARG A 512 20.96 -12.98 14.52
C ARG A 512 20.32 -14.08 15.36
N ARG A 513 19.71 -15.09 14.73
CA ARG A 513 19.23 -16.29 15.44
C ARG A 513 20.39 -17.06 16.05
N ALA A 514 21.49 -17.25 15.32
CA ALA A 514 22.68 -17.91 15.84
C ALA A 514 23.35 -17.09 16.95
N LEU A 515 23.35 -15.76 16.84
CA LEU A 515 23.81 -14.85 17.89
C LEU A 515 22.93 -14.97 19.15
N ALA A 516 21.61 -14.94 19.01
CA ALA A 516 20.68 -15.16 20.13
C ALA A 516 20.95 -16.52 20.80
N HIS A 517 21.07 -17.60 20.01
CA HIS A 517 21.42 -18.91 20.58
C HIS A 517 22.78 -18.90 21.30
N ARG A 518 23.83 -18.29 20.74
CA ARG A 518 25.16 -18.26 21.37
C ARG A 518 25.21 -17.40 22.63
N THR A 519 24.64 -16.20 22.58
CA THR A 519 24.70 -15.21 23.67
C THR A 519 23.72 -15.55 24.78
N CYS A 520 22.58 -16.13 24.43
CA CYS A 520 21.47 -16.34 25.36
C CYS A 520 21.25 -17.82 25.75
N LYS A 521 22.14 -18.75 25.36
CA LYS A 521 22.02 -20.20 25.66
C LYS A 521 21.72 -20.51 27.14
N ASP A 522 22.36 -19.80 28.07
CA ASP A 522 22.16 -20.02 29.50
C ASP A 522 21.21 -18.97 30.12
N GLY A 523 20.48 -18.21 29.29
CA GLY A 523 19.66 -17.04 29.64
C GLY A 523 20.17 -15.69 29.12
N CYS A 524 19.28 -14.71 29.03
CA CYS A 524 19.60 -13.32 28.67
C CYS A 524 18.77 -12.41 29.56
N ASP A 525 19.35 -11.33 30.10
CA ASP A 525 18.61 -10.41 30.96
C ASP A 525 17.96 -9.28 30.15
N VAL A 526 18.59 -8.83 29.06
CA VAL A 526 18.09 -7.72 28.20
C VAL A 526 18.16 -8.07 26.72
N VAL A 527 17.03 -7.98 26.02
CA VAL A 527 16.97 -8.10 24.56
C VAL A 527 16.64 -6.74 23.97
N PHE A 528 17.59 -6.15 23.24
CA PHE A 528 17.36 -4.94 22.45
C PHE A 528 16.78 -5.35 21.10
N LEU A 529 15.58 -4.88 20.79
CA LEU A 529 14.86 -5.16 19.55
C LEU A 529 14.63 -3.85 18.82
N GLY A 530 15.04 -3.75 17.55
CA GLY A 530 14.94 -2.46 16.88
C GLY A 530 15.24 -2.41 15.40
N ASP A 531 15.30 -1.17 14.91
CA ASP A 531 15.68 -0.81 13.55
C ASP A 531 17.18 -0.49 13.43
N SER A 532 17.59 0.23 12.37
CA SER A 532 19.00 0.56 12.15
C SER A 532 19.62 1.40 13.28
N ILE A 533 18.83 2.13 14.08
CA ILE A 533 19.32 2.86 15.26
C ILE A 533 19.79 1.87 16.32
N MET A 534 19.04 0.81 16.59
CA MET A 534 19.49 -0.24 17.52
C MET A 534 20.60 -1.09 16.89
N GLU A 535 20.55 -1.35 15.57
CA GLU A 535 21.57 -2.14 14.87
C GLU A 535 22.95 -1.48 14.96
N ARG A 536 23.03 -0.17 14.73
CA ARG A 536 24.31 0.57 14.74
C ARG A 536 24.97 0.64 16.11
N MET A 537 24.22 0.44 17.19
CA MET A 537 24.76 0.34 18.52
C MET A 537 25.71 -0.87 18.66
N ASN A 538 25.41 -1.99 17.99
CA ASN A 538 26.11 -3.27 18.15
C ASN A 538 27.53 -3.29 17.56
N GLY A 539 27.85 -2.42 16.61
CA GLY A 539 29.15 -2.37 15.91
C GLY A 539 29.63 -3.63 15.16
N ASP A 540 29.06 -4.81 15.40
CA ASP A 540 29.37 -6.05 14.70
C ASP A 540 28.58 -6.15 13.40
N ASP A 541 29.36 -6.26 12.32
CA ASP A 541 29.03 -6.13 10.90
C ASP A 541 28.30 -7.36 10.32
N ILE A 542 27.40 -7.98 11.08
CA ILE A 542 26.73 -9.23 10.68
C ILE A 542 25.90 -9.05 9.39
N CYS A 543 25.34 -7.86 9.15
CA CYS A 543 24.47 -7.57 8.01
C CYS A 543 25.08 -6.58 7.00
N ARG A 544 26.39 -6.28 7.12
CA ARG A 544 27.14 -5.32 6.29
C ARG A 544 28.39 -5.98 5.70
N SER A 545 28.29 -6.51 4.47
CA SER A 545 29.49 -6.93 3.71
C SER A 545 30.06 -5.84 2.80
N ASN A 546 29.36 -4.72 2.58
CA ASN A 546 29.65 -3.78 1.48
C ASN A 546 29.92 -2.30 1.87
N ASP A 547 29.95 -1.93 3.16
CA ASP A 547 30.32 -0.55 3.54
C ASP A 547 31.85 -0.37 3.60
N PRO A 548 32.41 0.80 3.17
CA PRO A 548 33.84 1.05 3.26
C PRO A 548 34.34 0.97 4.73
N PRO A 549 35.59 0.51 4.98
CA PRO A 549 36.13 0.25 6.33
C PRO A 549 36.06 1.41 7.35
N GLY A 550 35.75 2.64 6.94
CA GLY A 550 35.67 3.83 7.80
C GLY A 550 34.26 4.23 8.28
N ARG A 551 33.20 3.48 7.99
CA ARG A 551 31.82 3.75 8.48
C ARG A 551 31.30 2.75 9.52
N ARG A 552 32.18 1.86 10.01
CA ARG A 552 31.88 0.92 11.09
C ARG A 552 32.04 1.67 12.41
N LEU A 553 30.96 1.80 13.17
CA LEU A 553 31.08 2.15 14.57
C LEU A 553 31.60 0.88 15.24
N ASP A 554 32.78 0.91 15.81
CA ASP A 554 33.30 -0.19 16.62
C ASP A 554 32.29 -0.55 17.74
N ASN A 555 32.17 -1.83 18.07
CA ASN A 555 31.31 -2.39 19.15
C ASN A 555 31.65 -1.82 20.54
N GLN A 556 32.65 -0.93 20.61
CA GLN A 556 33.09 -0.18 21.77
C GLN A 556 31.95 0.55 22.48
N ALA A 557 31.01 1.20 21.77
CA ALA A 557 29.93 1.95 22.42
C ALA A 557 28.99 1.02 23.21
N PHE A 558 28.48 -0.05 22.60
CA PHE A 558 27.59 -1.01 23.27
C PHE A 558 28.29 -1.75 24.41
N ARG A 559 29.53 -2.20 24.19
CA ARG A 559 30.33 -2.87 25.24
C ARG A 559 30.62 -1.94 26.43
N ALA A 560 30.97 -0.69 26.16
CA ALA A 560 31.30 0.29 27.19
C ALA A 560 30.08 0.83 27.96
N THR A 561 28.85 0.58 27.49
CA THR A 561 27.65 1.17 28.11
C THR A 561 26.64 0.09 28.49
N PHE A 562 26.06 -0.61 27.52
CA PHE A 562 24.92 -1.50 27.73
C PHE A 562 25.27 -2.95 28.08
N ALA A 563 26.46 -3.44 27.68
CA ALA A 563 26.89 -4.82 28.00
C ALA A 563 27.20 -5.03 29.49
N ARG A 564 27.24 -3.95 30.29
CA ARG A 564 27.51 -3.97 31.73
C ARG A 564 26.33 -4.48 32.57
N HIS A 565 25.12 -4.54 31.99
CA HIS A 565 23.87 -4.93 32.68
C HIS A 565 23.44 -6.38 32.41
N GLY A 566 24.22 -7.33 32.95
CA GLY A 566 23.95 -8.75 32.74
C GLY A 566 24.15 -9.18 31.29
N ARG A 567 23.53 -10.29 30.89
CA ARG A 567 23.68 -10.79 29.51
C ARG A 567 22.71 -10.07 28.59
N SER A 568 23.20 -9.26 27.67
CA SER A 568 22.40 -8.53 26.70
C SER A 568 22.66 -8.94 25.25
N VAL A 569 21.65 -8.81 24.39
CA VAL A 569 21.76 -9.08 22.95
C VAL A 569 21.02 -8.02 22.14
N ILE A 570 21.56 -7.67 20.98
CA ILE A 570 20.90 -6.80 19.99
C ILE A 570 20.35 -7.65 18.84
N LEU A 571 19.03 -7.60 18.69
CA LEU A 571 18.25 -8.15 17.58
C LEU A 571 17.68 -6.97 16.78
N ALA A 572 18.47 -6.45 15.86
CA ALA A 572 18.08 -5.32 15.02
C ALA A 572 18.66 -5.49 13.61
N GLY A 573 18.07 -4.76 12.64
CA GLY A 573 18.47 -4.84 11.24
C GLY A 573 18.39 -3.49 10.51
N ARG A 574 19.06 -3.41 9.36
CA ARG A 574 19.26 -2.18 8.56
C ARG A 574 17.99 -1.50 8.05
N SER A 575 16.83 -2.13 8.22
CA SER A 575 15.58 -1.57 7.75
C SER A 575 14.79 -0.97 8.89
N ASP A 576 14.29 0.22 8.63
CA ASP A 576 13.59 1.03 9.62
C ASP A 576 12.07 0.93 9.49
N GLU A 577 11.60 -0.24 9.06
CA GLU A 577 10.19 -0.56 9.02
C GLU A 577 9.81 -1.60 10.08
N THR A 578 8.72 -1.34 10.82
CA THR A 578 8.19 -2.20 11.90
C THR A 578 7.96 -3.66 11.47
N ASN A 579 7.54 -3.91 10.23
CA ASN A 579 7.34 -5.26 9.68
C ASN A 579 8.64 -6.09 9.61
N HIS A 580 9.79 -5.45 9.40
CA HIS A 580 11.07 -6.15 9.34
C HIS A 580 11.54 -6.54 10.73
N THR A 581 11.33 -5.69 11.74
CA THR A 581 11.57 -6.06 13.13
C THR A 581 10.65 -7.19 13.57
N LEU A 582 9.40 -7.19 13.12
CA LEU A 582 8.48 -8.31 13.37
C LEU A 582 9.00 -9.63 12.77
N HIS A 583 9.55 -9.59 11.56
CA HIS A 583 10.16 -10.76 10.93
C HIS A 583 11.41 -11.25 11.68
N LEU A 584 12.27 -10.33 12.11
CA LEU A 584 13.44 -10.65 12.95
C LEU A 584 13.02 -11.27 14.27
N LEU A 585 11.99 -10.71 14.92
CA LEU A 585 11.43 -11.24 16.15
C LEU A 585 10.92 -12.66 15.93
N ASP A 586 10.12 -12.92 14.90
CA ASP A 586 9.56 -14.25 14.63
C ASP A 586 10.64 -15.32 14.42
N ALA A 587 11.76 -14.95 13.80
CA ALA A 587 12.87 -15.87 13.60
C ALA A 587 13.68 -16.14 14.88
N ALA A 588 13.81 -15.14 15.75
CA ALA A 588 14.57 -15.25 16.99
C ALA A 588 13.73 -15.79 18.16
N LEU A 589 12.41 -15.58 18.16
CA LEU A 589 11.53 -15.88 19.28
C LEU A 589 11.55 -17.35 19.71
N PRO A 590 11.59 -18.35 18.80
CA PRO A 590 11.75 -19.75 19.20
C PRO A 590 13.05 -20.00 20.00
N ALA A 591 14.14 -19.32 19.64
CA ALA A 591 15.40 -19.42 20.39
C ALA A 591 15.28 -18.81 21.78
N LEU A 592 14.51 -17.71 21.91
CA LEU A 592 14.31 -17.01 23.17
C LEU A 592 13.33 -17.71 24.11
N GLN A 593 12.29 -18.35 23.57
CA GLN A 593 11.24 -19.02 24.35
C GLN A 593 11.72 -20.29 25.07
N HIS A 594 12.74 -20.97 24.54
CA HIS A 594 13.26 -22.22 25.09
C HIS A 594 14.49 -22.02 25.98
N MET A 595 14.77 -20.78 26.39
CA MET A 595 15.91 -20.49 27.26
C MET A 595 15.65 -20.95 28.69
N PRO A 596 16.68 -21.42 29.44
CA PRO A 596 16.55 -21.78 30.84
C PRO A 596 16.05 -20.64 31.73
N LYS A 597 16.31 -19.39 31.32
CA LYS A 597 15.88 -18.17 31.99
C LYS A 597 15.36 -17.16 30.95
N ALA A 598 14.11 -16.75 31.10
CA ALA A 598 13.48 -15.76 30.23
C ALA A 598 14.10 -14.35 30.42
N PRO A 599 14.07 -13.49 29.39
CA PRO A 599 14.48 -12.10 29.50
C PRO A 599 13.71 -11.34 30.57
N LYS A 600 14.42 -10.47 31.29
CA LYS A 600 13.79 -9.52 32.21
C LYS A 600 13.22 -8.33 31.45
N LEU A 601 13.91 -7.90 30.40
CA LEU A 601 13.57 -6.69 29.65
C LEU A 601 13.69 -6.91 28.13
N TYR A 602 12.66 -6.47 27.41
CA TYR A 602 12.71 -6.18 25.97
C TYR A 602 12.76 -4.67 25.76
N SER A 603 13.82 -4.16 25.15
CA SER A 603 14.01 -2.73 24.84
C SER A 603 13.70 -2.49 23.36
N LEU A 604 12.58 -1.84 23.06
CA LEU A 604 12.00 -1.70 21.72
C LEU A 604 12.11 -0.28 21.17
N LEU A 605 12.92 -0.06 20.13
CA LEU A 605 13.00 1.21 19.39
C LEU A 605 12.88 0.94 17.88
N ILE A 606 11.74 1.31 17.30
CA ILE A 606 11.38 1.05 15.90
C ILE A 606 10.35 2.06 15.38
N GLY A 607 10.23 2.14 14.06
CA GLY A 607 9.17 2.90 13.39
C GLY A 607 9.66 4.12 12.63
N THR A 608 10.98 4.38 12.66
CA THR A 608 11.55 5.66 12.25
C THR A 608 11.36 5.99 10.77
N ASN A 609 11.38 5.00 9.87
CA ASN A 609 11.10 5.22 8.44
C ASN A 609 9.71 4.78 8.00
N ASN A 610 8.91 4.07 8.82
CA ASN A 610 7.49 3.86 8.49
C ASN A 610 6.76 5.19 8.32
N LEU A 611 7.18 6.22 9.06
CA LEU A 611 6.63 7.57 8.97
C LEU A 611 7.28 8.42 7.87
N GLY A 612 8.20 7.83 7.10
CA GLY A 612 8.90 8.51 6.02
C GLY A 612 8.21 8.43 4.67
N TYR A 613 8.30 9.51 3.90
CA TYR A 613 7.90 9.58 2.48
C TYR A 613 6.44 9.23 2.19
N GLY A 614 5.55 9.30 3.20
CA GLY A 614 4.11 9.06 3.04
C GLY A 614 3.71 7.60 2.79
N VAL A 615 4.63 6.64 2.98
CA VAL A 615 4.39 5.22 2.63
C VAL A 615 3.44 4.51 3.61
N ARG A 616 3.53 4.81 4.92
CA ARG A 616 2.62 4.30 5.96
C ARG A 616 2.10 5.44 6.82
N THR A 617 1.01 5.23 7.55
CA THR A 617 0.40 6.23 8.44
C THR A 617 0.93 6.11 9.88
N VAL A 618 0.69 7.13 10.70
CA VAL A 618 0.98 7.07 12.15
C VAL A 618 0.18 5.92 12.78
N SER A 619 -1.10 5.78 12.46
CA SER A 619 -1.98 4.74 12.98
C SER A 619 -1.56 3.33 12.57
N SER A 620 -1.18 3.10 11.31
CA SER A 620 -0.71 1.79 10.87
C SER A 620 0.62 1.41 11.52
N THR A 621 1.50 2.39 11.73
CA THR A 621 2.78 2.17 12.41
C THR A 621 2.56 1.83 13.88
N LEU A 622 1.63 2.51 14.55
CA LEU A 622 1.20 2.18 15.90
C LEU A 622 0.69 0.73 15.97
N ALA A 623 -0.25 0.34 15.12
CA ALA A 623 -0.83 -1.01 15.11
C ALA A 623 0.23 -2.11 14.92
N ASP A 624 1.26 -1.87 14.10
CA ASP A 624 2.36 -2.80 13.94
C ASP A 624 3.23 -2.90 15.23
N ILE A 625 3.45 -1.78 15.93
CA ILE A 625 4.17 -1.76 17.22
C ILE A 625 3.33 -2.47 18.30
N GLU A 626 2.03 -2.21 18.36
CA GLU A 626 1.08 -2.91 19.25
C GLU A 626 1.15 -4.43 19.02
N THR A 627 1.23 -4.86 17.76
CA THR A 627 1.39 -6.27 17.39
C THR A 627 2.68 -6.86 17.95
N ILE A 628 3.81 -6.13 17.86
CA ILE A 628 5.09 -6.58 18.42
C ILE A 628 5.00 -6.69 19.95
N VAL A 629 4.46 -5.67 20.61
CA VAL A 629 4.28 -5.67 22.08
C VAL A 629 3.40 -6.85 22.51
N ALA A 630 2.27 -7.07 21.84
CA ALA A 630 1.38 -8.19 22.12
C ALA A 630 2.08 -9.55 21.96
N ARG A 631 2.91 -9.73 20.93
CA ARG A 631 3.71 -10.96 20.74
C ARG A 631 4.74 -11.17 21.83
N LEU A 632 5.48 -10.13 22.20
CA LEU A 632 6.47 -10.20 23.28
C LEU A 632 5.81 -10.56 24.62
N ARG A 633 4.68 -9.91 24.94
CA ARG A 633 3.89 -10.19 26.15
C ARG A 633 3.34 -11.61 26.17
N LYS A 634 2.89 -12.13 25.02
CA LYS A 634 2.45 -13.52 24.89
C LYS A 634 3.60 -14.51 25.08
N ALA A 635 4.78 -14.19 24.55
CA ALA A 635 5.93 -15.09 24.61
C ALA A 635 6.60 -15.11 25.99
N HIS A 636 6.73 -13.96 26.64
CA HIS A 636 7.36 -13.82 27.95
C HIS A 636 6.53 -12.89 28.86
N PRO A 637 5.46 -13.40 29.49
CA PRO A 637 4.55 -12.59 30.30
C PRO A 637 5.19 -11.93 31.52
N SER A 638 6.31 -12.47 32.01
CA SER A 638 7.08 -11.94 33.15
C SER A 638 8.04 -10.81 32.76
N ALA A 639 8.38 -10.68 31.48
CA ALA A 639 9.30 -9.66 30.99
C ALA A 639 8.61 -8.30 30.91
N THR A 640 9.36 -7.24 31.23
CA THR A 640 8.96 -5.86 30.94
C THR A 640 9.26 -5.55 29.47
N VAL A 641 8.34 -4.90 28.77
CA VAL A 641 8.55 -4.36 27.42
C VAL A 641 8.69 -2.85 27.53
N LEU A 642 9.90 -2.34 27.32
CA LEU A 642 10.20 -0.92 27.30
C LEU A 642 10.09 -0.40 25.87
N VAL A 643 9.05 0.37 25.60
CA VAL A 643 8.80 1.01 24.29
C VAL A 643 9.40 2.39 24.29
N HIS A 644 10.33 2.64 23.38
CA HIS A 644 10.98 3.94 23.25
C HIS A 644 10.15 4.87 22.36
N ALA A 645 10.15 6.15 22.72
CA ALA A 645 9.81 7.21 21.80
C ALA A 645 10.79 7.22 20.63
N LEU A 646 10.29 7.48 19.41
CA LEU A 646 11.13 7.76 18.27
C LEU A 646 12.00 8.98 18.53
N LEU A 647 13.30 8.82 18.29
CA LEU A 647 14.26 9.92 18.43
C LEU A 647 13.99 11.02 17.39
N PRO A 648 14.29 12.29 17.72
CA PRO A 648 14.22 13.38 16.75
C PRO A 648 15.24 13.18 15.62
N ARG A 649 14.84 13.53 14.40
CA ARG A 649 15.66 13.52 13.19
C ARG A 649 16.07 14.92 12.79
N TRP A 650 17.36 15.15 12.62
CA TRP A 650 17.88 16.45 12.18
C TRP A 650 17.78 16.64 10.66
N ASP A 651 17.82 15.55 9.90
CA ASP A 651 17.81 15.60 8.45
C ASP A 651 16.45 15.97 7.85
N ASN A 652 15.34 15.82 8.61
CA ASN A 652 14.00 16.06 8.11
C ASN A 652 12.99 16.57 9.18
N PRO A 653 12.66 17.87 9.19
CA PRO A 653 11.67 18.43 10.13
C PRO A 653 10.24 17.91 9.98
N GLU A 654 9.85 17.44 8.79
CA GLU A 654 8.51 16.87 8.55
C GLU A 654 8.34 15.54 9.28
N PHE A 655 9.38 14.70 9.28
CA PHE A 655 9.40 13.46 10.06
C PHE A 655 9.19 13.73 11.54
N ASN A 656 9.81 14.78 12.10
CA ASN A 656 9.67 15.11 13.52
C ASN A 656 8.23 15.47 13.91
N ARG A 657 7.42 15.99 12.99
CA ARG A 657 5.99 16.21 13.25
C ARG A 657 5.27 14.88 13.47
N ARG A 658 5.51 13.92 12.58
CA ARG A 658 4.90 12.58 12.62
C ARG A 658 5.43 11.73 13.77
N ASN A 659 6.73 11.83 14.07
CA ASN A 659 7.35 11.18 15.23
C ASN A 659 6.70 11.68 16.53
N ARG A 660 6.49 12.99 16.69
CA ARG A 660 5.81 13.54 17.86
C ARG A 660 4.37 13.03 17.99
N GLU A 661 3.65 12.94 16.88
CA GLU A 661 2.30 12.38 16.87
C GLU A 661 2.28 10.90 17.28
N LEU A 662 3.16 10.07 16.69
CA LEU A 662 3.28 8.66 17.05
C LEU A 662 3.73 8.49 18.51
N ASN A 663 4.71 9.26 18.98
CA ASN A 663 5.21 9.20 20.35
C ASN A 663 4.10 9.50 21.37
N ARG A 664 3.23 10.47 21.06
CA ARG A 664 2.04 10.75 21.89
C ARG A 664 1.12 9.52 21.95
N LEU A 665 0.80 8.93 20.80
CA LEU A 665 -0.07 7.75 20.74
C LEU A 665 0.55 6.51 21.39
N LEU A 666 1.87 6.32 21.25
CA LEU A 666 2.59 5.25 21.93
C LEU A 666 2.53 5.43 23.45
N LYS A 667 2.69 6.65 23.95
CA LYS A 667 2.53 6.95 25.37
C LYS A 667 1.12 6.61 25.86
N ASP A 668 0.09 6.99 25.11
CA ASP A 668 -1.31 6.68 25.42
C ASP A 668 -1.55 5.15 25.40
N PHE A 669 -1.08 4.46 24.37
CA PHE A 669 -1.16 3.00 24.23
C PHE A 669 -0.49 2.28 25.40
N VAL A 670 0.74 2.66 25.75
CA VAL A 670 1.50 2.05 26.85
C VAL A 670 0.82 2.34 28.18
N GLY A 671 0.31 3.55 28.40
CA GLY A 671 -0.45 3.92 29.60
C GLY A 671 -1.74 3.09 29.78
N ALA A 672 -2.29 2.53 28.70
CA ALA A 672 -3.45 1.64 28.74
C ALA A 672 -3.09 0.16 28.98
N GLN A 673 -1.80 -0.21 29.05
CA GLN A 673 -1.35 -1.58 29.31
C GLN A 673 -1.20 -1.88 30.82
N ALA A 674 -1.17 -3.16 31.19
CA ALA A 674 -0.88 -3.63 32.55
C ALA A 674 0.60 -3.35 32.98
N GLU A 675 0.96 -3.63 34.25
CA GLU A 675 2.23 -3.29 34.97
C GLU A 675 3.58 -3.77 34.35
N LYS A 676 3.65 -4.06 33.05
CA LYS A 676 4.83 -4.63 32.37
C LYS A 676 5.10 -4.05 30.98
N VAL A 677 4.43 -2.99 30.59
CA VAL A 677 4.82 -2.20 29.41
C VAL A 677 5.13 -0.80 29.89
N GLU A 678 6.30 -0.30 29.55
CA GLU A 678 6.77 1.01 30.00
C GLU A 678 7.19 1.87 28.81
N PHE A 679 6.96 3.17 28.91
CA PHE A 679 7.30 4.13 27.86
C PHE A 679 8.52 4.93 28.28
N LEU A 680 9.50 5.06 27.37
CA LEU A 680 10.70 5.86 27.60
C LEU A 680 10.86 6.90 26.50
N ASP A 681 10.87 8.18 26.88
CA ASP A 681 11.17 9.27 25.96
C ASP A 681 12.55 9.86 26.25
N CYS A 682 13.43 9.75 25.27
CA CYS A 682 14.80 10.28 25.33
C CYS A 682 15.04 11.42 24.33
N GLY A 683 13.99 11.98 23.75
CA GLY A 683 14.12 13.04 22.74
C GLY A 683 14.89 14.26 23.25
N GLU A 684 14.68 14.64 24.51
CA GLU A 684 15.33 15.80 25.14
C GLU A 684 16.84 15.61 25.36
N VAL A 685 17.34 14.37 25.31
CA VAL A 685 18.77 14.06 25.38
C VAL A 685 19.52 14.51 24.11
N PHE A 686 18.80 14.74 23.01
CA PHE A 686 19.33 15.13 21.71
C PHE A 686 18.86 16.54 21.27
N PRO A 687 19.27 17.64 21.95
CA PRO A 687 18.85 18.98 21.56
C PRO A 687 19.42 19.40 20.20
N GLU A 688 18.70 20.29 19.49
CA GLU A 688 18.95 20.71 18.11
C GLU A 688 20.40 21.09 17.79
N LEU A 689 21.06 21.89 18.65
CA LEU A 689 22.45 22.32 18.46
C LEU A 689 23.46 21.17 18.61
N SER A 690 23.14 20.16 19.42
CA SER A 690 24.01 19.01 19.69
C SER A 690 23.70 17.78 18.84
N ALA A 691 22.52 17.71 18.22
CA ALA A 691 22.10 16.59 17.38
C ALA A 691 23.08 16.36 16.23
N LYS A 692 23.65 17.41 15.63
CA LYS A 692 24.69 17.29 14.60
C LYS A 692 26.02 16.71 15.12
N GLN A 693 26.33 16.89 16.41
CA GLN A 693 27.52 16.35 17.06
C GLN A 693 27.29 14.93 17.62
N LEU A 694 26.04 14.57 17.92
CA LEU A 694 25.66 13.28 18.48
C LEU A 694 25.10 12.31 17.44
N MET A 695 24.65 12.79 16.27
CA MET A 695 24.14 12.01 15.15
C MET A 695 24.89 12.36 13.88
N HIS A 696 25.66 11.41 13.36
CA HIS A 696 26.59 11.68 12.24
C HIS A 696 25.91 11.84 10.88
N ASP A 697 24.70 11.28 10.70
CA ASP A 697 23.90 11.39 9.48
C ASP A 697 22.52 12.03 9.71
N GLY A 698 22.36 12.67 10.87
CA GLY A 698 21.10 13.33 11.27
C GLY A 698 19.99 12.38 11.73
N LEU A 699 20.23 11.07 11.71
CA LEU A 699 19.28 10.03 12.18
C LEU A 699 19.92 9.14 13.25
N HIS A 700 21.13 8.64 12.99
CA HIS A 700 21.77 7.64 13.82
C HIS A 700 22.75 8.27 14.81
N PRO A 701 22.63 7.98 16.12
CA PRO A 701 23.62 8.36 17.10
C PRO A 701 25.04 7.84 16.71
N ASN A 702 26.06 8.61 17.03
CA ASN A 702 27.45 8.16 17.04
C ASN A 702 27.83 7.67 18.45
N VAL A 703 29.10 7.33 18.70
CA VAL A 703 29.57 6.85 20.01
C VAL A 703 29.15 7.82 21.13
N ALA A 704 29.42 9.12 20.98
CA ALA A 704 29.04 10.12 21.97
C ALA A 704 27.51 10.21 22.17
N GLY A 705 26.73 10.07 21.09
CA GLY A 705 25.28 10.00 21.13
C GLY A 705 24.75 8.81 21.92
N TYR A 706 25.26 7.59 21.65
CA TYR A 706 24.89 6.39 22.40
C TYR A 706 25.33 6.45 23.87
N THR A 707 26.53 6.96 24.16
CA THR A 707 27.00 7.16 25.54
C THR A 707 26.07 8.11 26.29
N ARG A 708 25.68 9.23 25.67
CA ARG A 708 24.77 10.18 26.31
C ARG A 708 23.38 9.59 26.53
N TRP A 709 22.84 8.89 25.54
CA TRP A 709 21.55 8.19 25.64
C TRP A 709 21.57 7.14 26.75
N TYR A 710 22.67 6.41 26.89
CA TYR A 710 22.86 5.48 28.01
C TYR A 710 22.85 6.21 29.35
N GLU A 711 23.79 7.13 29.56
CA GLU A 711 24.06 7.78 30.83
C GLU A 711 22.87 8.57 31.38
N GLN A 712 22.16 9.29 30.50
CA GLN A 712 21.09 10.21 30.88
C GLN A 712 19.69 9.57 30.85
N CYS A 713 19.54 8.42 30.20
CA CYS A 713 18.23 7.89 29.86
C CYS A 713 18.07 6.40 30.21
N MET A 714 18.94 5.55 29.66
CA MET A 714 18.78 4.11 29.81
C MET A 714 19.33 3.53 31.11
N ARG A 715 20.45 4.05 31.64
CA ARG A 715 21.07 3.52 32.86
C ARG A 715 20.08 3.44 34.04
N PRO A 716 19.33 4.51 34.39
CA PRO A 716 18.38 4.44 35.52
C PRO A 716 17.29 3.37 35.31
N VAL A 717 16.86 3.17 34.06
CA VAL A 717 15.85 2.16 33.71
C VAL A 717 16.41 0.74 33.82
N LEU A 718 17.63 0.53 33.33
CA LEU A 718 18.32 -0.77 33.43
C LEU A 718 18.62 -1.13 34.88
N GLU A 719 19.10 -0.19 35.69
CA GLU A 719 19.36 -0.41 37.12
C GLU A 719 18.08 -0.79 37.87
N ARG A 720 16.96 -0.13 37.56
CA ARG A 720 15.65 -0.44 38.17
C ARG A 720 15.07 -1.78 37.73
N LEU A 721 15.13 -2.11 36.44
CA LEU A 721 14.43 -3.28 35.86
C LEU A 721 15.27 -4.56 35.84
N VAL A 722 16.59 -4.42 35.73
CA VAL A 722 17.52 -5.54 35.50
C VAL A 722 18.42 -5.74 36.72
N GLY A 723 18.89 -4.64 37.32
CA GLY A 723 19.82 -4.59 38.45
C GLY A 723 21.06 -3.73 38.15
N PRO A 724 21.87 -3.40 39.18
CA PRO A 724 23.09 -2.60 39.01
C PRO A 724 24.06 -3.28 38.05
N ALA A 725 24.88 -2.47 37.36
CA ALA A 725 25.97 -2.98 36.53
C ALA A 725 26.92 -3.85 37.35
N SER A 726 27.45 -4.94 36.79
CA SER A 726 28.33 -5.82 37.56
C SER A 726 29.71 -5.17 37.77
N ALA A 727 30.23 -5.24 39.01
CA ALA A 727 31.54 -4.70 39.37
C ALA A 727 32.70 -5.36 38.60
N SER A 728 32.53 -6.58 38.07
CA SER A 728 33.54 -7.23 37.22
C SER A 728 33.57 -6.68 35.78
N ALA A 729 32.51 -5.98 35.34
CA ALA A 729 32.44 -5.36 34.02
C ALA A 729 32.99 -3.93 34.01
N GLU A 730 33.08 -3.26 35.16
CA GLU A 730 33.74 -1.95 35.31
C GLU A 730 35.27 -2.04 35.22
N LEU A 731 35.87 -3.19 35.53
CA LEU A 731 37.33 -3.40 35.42
C LEU A 731 37.80 -3.87 34.03
N ALA A 732 36.87 -4.33 33.17
CA ALA A 732 37.17 -4.91 31.85
C ALA A 732 36.79 -4.01 30.66
N ALA A 733 36.07 -2.91 30.90
CA ALA A 733 35.68 -1.90 29.90
C ALA A 733 36.51 -0.63 30.11
#